data_AF-A0A1G2KIV8-F1
#
_entry.id   AF-A0A1G2KIV8-F1
#
_cell.length_a   1.000
_cell.length_b   1.000
_cell.length_c   1.000
_cell.angle_alpha   90.00
_cell.angle_beta   90.00
_cell.angle_gamma   90.00
#
_symmetry.space_group_name_H-M   'P 1'
#
loop_
_entity.id
_entity.type
_entity.pdbx_description
1 polymer ?
#
loop_
_entity_poly.entity_id
_entity_poly.type
_entity_poly.pdbx_seq_one_letter_code
_entity_poly.pdbx_strand_id
1 'polypeptide(L)'
;MDQGSSHRNAAFPFAIAAIFTVVVFGLFWFFFLGPETPVGLGWYLFSFAAGLTMIVLPCTLPLAFVIVPLSMGKSAAKGIGMAVSFGIGVAIMLSLYGVAAAIVGEVAIGTLGAPLEVVKNWLYFLAGIFAYLFALSEIGLINFRMPTYSGAAPAFIQKRSDYLKALLLGLFLGNVGVGCPHPATPVILTRIAVSGDVFYGWLLFFVHAVGRVLPLLLLAFLAVLGVNALSWLVARKDKVERATGWGMIFVAAFILVLGLFTHDWWVASGQHTLLEEITQEERFLGIIIDRFNLGGLPHSHDLPTGEGLFGLPVEWGSWVLVLLWILPLWWYFFKKKKFAAVAPDEEKKIETRVLPWRLWLNVVLSAFLIITFVYYLPLRFLHQTETHMMEEMMSEKGMMREDMHTDAGHDASAETQYHEEGAVREGLAVNLNITPVPVAAGTSTRLDFFVNEKPGNIPVTDLEIEHEKLMHVIGVRSDLNEFFHIHPVVTDTPGLLSVNHVFSQPGFYKIWSEVKKDGENHAFGHPETSVTGEGAREEKKVSFGRNVIIGQYQVSLKLDEPVVKGHEHELSFDIHTFTGDEVEVEEYLAAKMHLSVIKDDWNQFMHIHPVRDAEHAALGENGAIAESNGQELFQRNKISNGAHPEEEGDHHGIRLVPEAFANGDGDAHGAIQEKGKDEVINFNATFPEAGLYKAFAQFRPKGIDLPQDEALTAEFWIKVEEKAPSTISPWWINFVWAIAAIVVLSILVKRYLQVR
;
A
#
# COMPACT_ATOMS: atom_id res chain seq x y z
N MET A 1 42.90 45.68 20.79
CA MET A 1 42.70 45.49 19.34
C MET A 1 43.43 44.22 18.95
N ASP A 2 42.73 43.27 18.36
CA ASP A 2 43.32 42.34 17.40
C ASP A 2 42.20 42.01 16.39
N GLN A 3 42.44 42.24 15.11
CA GLN A 3 41.43 42.16 14.04
C GLN A 3 41.82 41.07 13.02
N GLY A 4 41.88 39.83 13.50
CA GLY A 4 42.19 38.66 12.68
C GLY A 4 41.00 38.16 11.85
N SER A 5 41.09 38.35 10.53
CA SER A 5 40.43 37.54 9.48
C SER A 5 38.96 37.10 9.71
N SER A 6 38.04 38.07 9.68
CA SER A 6 36.58 37.80 9.60
C SER A 6 36.11 37.29 8.22
N HIS A 7 36.75 36.26 7.67
CA HIS A 7 36.16 35.43 6.60
C HIS A 7 35.39 34.26 7.22
N ARG A 8 34.18 34.55 7.72
CA ARG A 8 33.15 33.50 7.85
C ARG A 8 32.81 33.05 6.43
N ASN A 9 33.33 31.89 6.01
CA ASN A 9 33.09 31.33 4.68
C ASN A 9 31.59 31.31 4.36
N ALA A 10 31.16 32.09 3.38
CA ALA A 10 29.74 32.24 3.00
C ALA A 10 29.08 30.91 2.63
N ALA A 11 29.86 29.94 2.14
CA ALA A 11 29.44 28.56 1.88
C ALA A 11 28.77 27.87 3.08
N PHE A 12 29.09 28.24 4.33
CA PHE A 12 28.54 27.55 5.51
C PHE A 12 27.06 27.89 5.79
N PRO A 13 26.61 29.16 5.86
CA PRO A 13 25.18 29.46 5.90
C PRO A 13 24.44 29.00 4.64
N PHE A 14 25.07 29.01 3.45
CA PHE A 14 24.46 28.42 2.25
C PHE A 14 24.23 26.90 2.39
N ALA A 15 25.18 26.15 2.96
CA ALA A 15 25.00 24.73 3.23
C ALA A 15 23.86 24.45 4.23
N ILE A 16 23.71 25.28 5.28
CA ILE A 16 22.61 25.18 6.23
C ILE A 16 21.26 25.47 5.55
N ALA A 17 21.19 26.51 4.70
CA ALA A 17 20.00 26.83 3.94
C ALA A 17 19.63 25.70 2.95
N ALA A 18 20.61 25.15 2.21
CA ALA A 18 20.39 24.03 1.30
C ALA A 18 19.87 22.78 2.03
N ILE A 19 20.49 22.42 3.16
CA ILE A 19 20.04 21.29 4.00
C ILE A 19 18.61 21.54 4.51
N PHE A 20 18.29 22.74 4.99
CA PHE A 20 16.95 23.10 5.43
C PHE A 20 15.92 22.98 4.29
N THR A 21 16.23 23.49 3.09
CA THR A 21 15.38 23.37 1.91
C THR A 21 15.15 21.90 1.52
N VAL A 22 16.19 21.06 1.50
CA VAL A 22 16.04 19.61 1.21
C VAL A 22 15.18 18.90 2.26
N VAL A 23 15.34 19.24 3.55
CA VAL A 23 14.49 18.67 4.62
C VAL A 23 13.04 19.12 4.46
N VAL A 24 12.77 20.42 4.25
CA VAL A 24 11.40 20.94 4.12
C VAL A 24 10.73 20.44 2.84
N PHE A 25 11.41 20.48 1.69
CA PHE A 25 10.86 19.99 0.43
C PHE A 25 10.69 18.47 0.44
N GLY A 26 11.64 17.70 0.98
CA GLY A 26 11.51 16.25 1.08
C GLY A 26 10.39 15.79 2.04
N LEU A 27 10.14 16.54 3.12
CA LEU A 27 8.96 16.31 3.97
C LEU A 27 7.66 16.70 3.26
N PHE A 28 7.63 17.82 2.54
CA PHE A 28 6.46 18.22 1.75
C PHE A 28 6.15 17.19 0.65
N TRP A 29 7.18 16.71 -0.05
CA TRP A 29 7.07 15.63 -1.02
C TRP A 29 6.47 14.37 -0.38
N PHE A 30 7.02 13.90 0.75
CA PHE A 30 6.55 12.71 1.46
C PHE A 30 5.05 12.73 1.79
N PHE A 31 4.52 13.88 2.21
CA PHE A 31 3.13 14.00 2.65
C PHE A 31 2.15 14.44 1.54
N PHE A 32 2.62 15.11 0.48
CA PHE A 32 1.72 15.78 -0.48
C PHE A 32 1.97 15.50 -1.97
N LEU A 33 3.17 15.08 -2.39
CA LEU A 33 3.52 14.92 -3.82
C LEU A 33 4.12 13.57 -4.22
N GLY A 34 4.50 12.72 -3.25
CA GLY A 34 5.10 11.42 -3.54
C GLY A 34 4.13 10.47 -4.25
N PRO A 35 4.61 9.64 -5.21
CA PRO A 35 3.79 8.68 -5.92
C PRO A 35 3.28 7.60 -4.96
N GLU A 36 2.10 7.06 -5.29
CA GLU A 36 1.36 6.13 -4.44
C GLU A 36 1.85 4.69 -4.61
N THR A 37 2.34 4.34 -5.78
CA THR A 37 3.09 3.11 -6.04
C THR A 37 4.55 3.47 -6.35
N PRO A 38 5.47 3.51 -5.36
CA PRO A 38 6.87 3.71 -5.67
C PRO A 38 7.39 2.59 -6.58
N VAL A 39 7.90 2.99 -7.76
CA VAL A 39 8.60 2.14 -8.73
C VAL A 39 10.05 2.63 -8.88
N GLY A 40 11.00 1.71 -9.05
CA GLY A 40 12.43 1.99 -9.28
C GLY A 40 13.05 3.07 -8.40
N LEU A 41 13.49 4.16 -9.03
CA LEU A 41 14.06 5.34 -8.34
C LEU A 41 13.11 5.96 -7.29
N GLY A 42 11.81 5.79 -7.46
CA GLY A 42 10.77 6.16 -6.50
C GLY A 42 10.93 5.48 -5.14
N TRP A 43 11.37 4.21 -5.08
CA TRP A 43 11.66 3.53 -3.81
C TRP A 43 12.77 4.22 -3.02
N TYR A 44 13.83 4.68 -3.70
CA TYR A 44 14.93 5.38 -3.04
C TYR A 44 14.52 6.78 -2.58
N LEU A 45 13.71 7.50 -3.36
CA LEU A 45 13.16 8.80 -2.98
C LEU A 45 12.19 8.69 -1.79
N PHE A 46 11.29 7.71 -1.81
CA PHE A 46 10.42 7.36 -0.68
C PHE A 46 11.25 6.99 0.56
N SER A 47 12.24 6.11 0.42
CA SER A 47 13.13 5.69 1.51
C SER A 47 13.88 6.86 2.16
N PHE A 48 14.46 7.75 1.34
CA PHE A 48 15.10 8.98 1.80
C PHE A 48 14.14 9.88 2.57
N ALA A 49 12.95 10.12 2.01
CA ALA A 49 11.96 11.02 2.58
C ALA A 49 11.33 10.46 3.86
N ALA A 50 11.08 9.14 3.94
CA ALA A 50 10.76 8.42 5.16
C ALA A 50 11.86 8.62 6.23
N GLY A 51 13.13 8.60 5.82
CA GLY A 51 14.27 8.92 6.68
C GLY A 51 14.18 10.32 7.30
N LEU A 52 13.82 11.35 6.52
CA LEU A 52 13.67 12.74 7.01
C LEU A 52 12.67 12.85 8.17
N THR A 53 11.53 12.16 8.08
CA THR A 53 10.46 12.22 9.09
C THR A 53 10.88 11.66 10.46
N MET A 54 11.87 10.74 10.51
CA MET A 54 12.26 10.05 11.74
C MET A 54 12.75 10.97 12.87
N ILE A 55 13.19 12.20 12.59
CA ILE A 55 13.65 13.13 13.64
C ILE A 55 12.51 13.62 14.55
N VAL A 56 11.27 13.63 14.06
CA VAL A 56 10.08 14.04 14.83
C VAL A 56 9.65 12.95 15.81
N LEU A 57 9.98 11.69 15.53
CA LEU A 57 9.69 10.58 16.43
C LEU A 57 10.42 10.73 17.79
N PRO A 58 9.88 10.15 18.87
CA PRO A 58 10.46 10.24 20.20
C PRO A 58 11.88 9.69 20.43
N CYS A 59 12.49 8.97 19.47
CA CYS A 59 13.09 7.69 19.84
C CYS A 59 14.48 7.26 19.33
N THR A 60 15.21 7.71 18.31
CA THR A 60 15.31 8.88 17.41
C THR A 60 15.73 10.22 18.05
N LEU A 61 14.84 11.02 18.61
CA LEU A 61 15.15 12.25 19.39
C LEU A 61 16.44 12.18 20.27
N PRO A 62 16.74 11.08 21.01
CA PRO A 62 17.99 10.89 21.74
C PRO A 62 19.27 11.25 20.99
N LEU A 63 19.33 11.00 19.68
CA LEU A 63 20.54 11.22 18.88
C LEU A 63 20.90 12.72 18.79
N ALA A 64 19.90 13.59 18.81
CA ALA A 64 20.10 15.04 18.83
C ALA A 64 20.82 15.50 20.11
N PHE A 65 20.48 14.93 21.27
CA PHE A 65 21.16 15.20 22.55
C PHE A 65 22.60 14.64 22.61
N VAL A 66 23.02 13.79 21.66
CA VAL A 66 24.38 13.26 21.57
C VAL A 66 25.20 14.05 20.54
N ILE A 67 24.71 14.17 19.30
CA ILE A 67 25.46 14.79 18.20
C ILE A 67 25.67 16.30 18.42
N VAL A 68 24.69 17.02 18.98
CA VAL A 68 24.79 18.46 19.20
C VAL A 68 25.84 18.80 20.26
N PRO A 69 25.80 18.28 21.50
CA PRO A 69 26.84 18.58 22.51
C PRO A 69 28.24 18.08 22.15
N LEU A 70 28.38 17.02 21.33
CA LEU A 70 29.68 16.59 20.81
C LEU A 70 30.29 17.56 19.79
N SER A 71 29.45 18.28 19.05
CA SER A 71 29.84 19.24 18.01
C SER A 71 30.07 20.66 18.59
N MET A 72 29.33 21.02 19.64
CA MET A 72 29.47 22.29 20.36
C MET A 72 30.83 22.42 21.07
N GLY A 73 31.30 23.66 21.24
CA GLY A 73 32.55 23.96 21.95
C GLY A 73 33.84 23.56 21.21
N LYS A 74 33.73 23.05 19.98
CA LYS A 74 34.85 22.81 19.06
C LYS A 74 34.97 23.97 18.06
N SER A 75 36.09 24.07 17.34
CA SER A 75 36.15 24.93 16.14
C SER A 75 35.18 24.42 15.07
N ALA A 76 34.62 25.31 14.25
CA ALA A 76 33.50 24.96 13.36
C ALA A 76 33.78 23.74 12.46
N ALA A 77 34.91 23.73 11.74
CA ALA A 77 35.31 22.60 10.91
C ALA A 77 35.43 21.28 11.69
N LYS A 78 35.88 21.32 12.95
CA LYS A 78 36.01 20.14 13.80
C LYS A 78 34.66 19.65 14.33
N GLY A 79 33.77 20.56 14.74
CA GLY A 79 32.39 20.22 15.12
C GLY A 79 31.62 19.59 13.95
N ILE A 80 31.68 20.21 12.77
CA ILE A 80 31.11 19.68 11.52
C ILE A 80 31.68 18.29 11.21
N GLY A 81 33.00 18.12 11.22
CA GLY A 81 33.64 16.82 10.95
C GLY A 81 33.25 15.72 11.94
N MET A 82 33.03 16.07 13.21
CA MET A 82 32.51 15.13 14.22
C MET A 82 31.04 14.77 13.96
N ALA A 83 30.19 15.73 13.59
CA ALA A 83 28.80 15.46 13.23
C ALA A 83 28.69 14.56 11.98
N VAL A 84 29.49 14.82 10.94
CA VAL A 84 29.56 13.98 9.73
C VAL A 84 30.10 12.59 10.05
N SER A 85 31.14 12.48 10.89
CA SER A 85 31.65 11.17 11.34
C SER A 85 30.58 10.35 12.06
N PHE A 86 29.78 10.99 12.92
CA PHE A 86 28.65 10.34 13.60
C PHE A 86 27.56 9.89 12.59
N GLY A 87 27.23 10.75 11.62
CA GLY A 87 26.29 10.43 10.54
C GLY A 87 26.70 9.21 9.72
N ILE A 88 27.98 9.13 9.33
CA ILE A 88 28.54 7.95 8.63
C ILE A 88 28.38 6.68 9.48
N GLY A 89 28.58 6.76 10.80
CA GLY A 89 28.40 5.62 11.70
C GLY A 89 26.94 5.13 11.72
N VAL A 90 25.97 6.05 11.80
CA VAL A 90 24.54 5.73 11.72
C VAL A 90 24.19 5.11 10.36
N ALA A 91 24.75 5.64 9.27
CA ALA A 91 24.54 5.12 7.93
C ALA A 91 25.05 3.68 7.77
N ILE A 92 26.28 3.39 8.23
CA ILE A 92 26.83 2.03 8.21
C ILE A 92 25.92 1.05 8.99
N MET A 93 25.49 1.41 10.20
CA MET A 93 24.65 0.51 11.02
C MET A 93 23.31 0.21 10.36
N LEU A 94 22.66 1.22 9.79
CA LEU A 94 21.37 1.05 9.11
C LEU A 94 21.51 0.25 7.81
N SER A 95 22.55 0.51 7.00
CA SER A 95 22.79 -0.26 5.77
C SER A 95 23.01 -1.75 6.05
N LEU A 96 23.59 -2.10 7.22
CA LEU A 96 23.72 -3.50 7.68
C LEU A 96 22.38 -4.15 8.09
N TYR A 97 21.39 -3.37 8.55
CA TYR A 97 20.03 -3.90 8.74
C TYR A 97 19.34 -4.18 7.39
N GLY A 98 19.60 -3.39 6.35
CA GLY A 98 19.14 -3.67 4.98
C GLY A 98 19.72 -4.99 4.45
N VAL A 99 21.04 -5.19 4.59
CA VAL A 99 21.71 -6.47 4.29
C VAL A 99 21.09 -7.63 5.06
N ALA A 100 20.83 -7.47 6.36
CA ALA A 100 20.25 -8.52 7.19
C ALA A 100 18.80 -8.85 6.78
N ALA A 101 18.00 -7.86 6.40
CA ALA A 101 16.62 -8.06 5.94
C ALA A 101 16.57 -8.82 4.60
N ALA A 102 17.47 -8.50 3.66
CA ALA A 102 17.56 -9.20 2.38
C ALA A 102 17.89 -10.69 2.58
N ILE A 103 18.95 -10.99 3.35
CA ILE A 103 19.37 -12.38 3.65
C ILE A 103 18.28 -13.14 4.42
N VAL A 104 17.59 -12.51 5.36
CA VAL A 104 16.48 -13.16 6.10
C VAL A 104 15.30 -13.43 5.17
N GLY A 105 15.00 -12.54 4.22
CA GLY A 105 13.97 -12.75 3.21
C GLY A 105 14.31 -13.91 2.26
N GLU A 106 15.49 -13.87 1.64
CA GLU A 106 16.02 -14.92 0.76
C GLU A 106 15.95 -16.31 1.43
N VAL A 107 16.43 -16.41 2.68
CA VAL A 107 16.44 -17.67 3.43
C VAL A 107 15.04 -18.11 3.86
N ALA A 108 14.23 -17.23 4.45
CA ALA A 108 12.93 -17.60 5.01
C ALA A 108 11.87 -17.88 3.94
N ILE A 109 11.79 -17.01 2.92
CA ILE A 109 10.82 -17.13 1.83
C ILE A 109 11.32 -18.18 0.83
N GLY A 110 12.55 -18.03 0.34
CA GLY A 110 13.10 -18.88 -0.73
C GLY A 110 13.50 -20.28 -0.28
N THR A 111 14.33 -20.42 0.78
CA THR A 111 14.90 -21.73 1.15
C THR A 111 14.09 -22.53 2.17
N LEU A 112 13.20 -21.87 2.92
CA LEU A 112 12.37 -22.50 3.96
C LEU A 112 10.88 -22.53 3.61
N GLY A 113 10.43 -21.81 2.58
CA GLY A 113 9.01 -21.73 2.19
C GLY A 113 8.10 -21.18 3.29
N ALA A 114 8.65 -20.38 4.22
CA ALA A 114 7.91 -19.89 5.38
C ALA A 114 6.91 -18.79 4.94
N PRO A 115 5.63 -18.87 5.33
CA PRO A 115 4.66 -17.83 5.04
C PRO A 115 5.14 -16.47 5.56
N LEU A 116 5.06 -15.44 4.71
CA LEU A 116 5.52 -14.07 5.02
C LEU A 116 4.92 -13.54 6.34
N GLU A 117 3.71 -13.98 6.65
CA GLU A 117 3.00 -13.63 7.88
C GLU A 117 3.65 -14.18 9.15
N VAL A 118 4.18 -15.41 9.10
CA VAL A 118 4.91 -16.01 10.23
C VAL A 118 6.19 -15.22 10.48
N VAL A 119 6.89 -14.80 9.42
CA VAL A 119 8.08 -13.95 9.51
C VAL A 119 7.74 -12.57 10.07
N LYS A 120 6.66 -11.93 9.58
CA LYS A 120 6.07 -10.67 10.08
C LYS A 120 5.78 -10.74 11.59
N ASN A 121 5.10 -11.79 12.03
CA ASN A 121 4.68 -11.97 13.43
C ASN A 121 5.89 -12.18 14.36
N TRP A 122 6.87 -13.00 13.97
CA TRP A 122 8.14 -13.13 14.71
C TRP A 122 8.92 -11.82 14.80
N LEU A 123 8.99 -11.04 13.71
CA LEU A 123 9.67 -9.75 13.68
C LEU A 123 9.02 -8.76 14.66
N TYR A 124 7.69 -8.65 14.64
CA TYR A 124 6.94 -7.79 15.57
C TYR A 124 7.04 -8.27 17.02
N PHE A 125 6.97 -9.58 17.29
CA PHE A 125 7.11 -10.11 18.64
C PHE A 125 8.48 -9.76 19.25
N LEU A 126 9.57 -9.99 18.51
CA LEU A 126 10.93 -9.67 18.93
C LEU A 126 11.14 -8.15 19.08
N ALA A 127 10.70 -7.35 18.10
CA ALA A 127 10.80 -5.89 18.15
C ALA A 127 10.01 -5.31 19.34
N GLY A 128 8.79 -5.81 19.58
CA GLY A 128 7.95 -5.45 20.71
C GLY A 128 8.60 -5.75 22.06
N ILE A 129 9.23 -6.92 22.22
CA ILE A 129 10.01 -7.25 23.43
C ILE A 129 11.13 -6.22 23.68
N PHE A 130 11.95 -5.91 22.66
CA PHE A 130 13.05 -4.96 22.83
C PHE A 130 12.55 -3.53 23.09
N ALA A 131 11.51 -3.08 22.38
CA ALA A 131 10.90 -1.77 22.56
C ALA A 131 10.24 -1.62 23.94
N TYR A 132 9.57 -2.67 24.44
CA TYR A 132 8.90 -2.66 25.75
C TYR A 132 9.93 -2.67 26.89
N LEU A 133 10.98 -3.49 26.79
CA LEU A 133 12.12 -3.44 27.73
C LEU A 133 12.79 -2.06 27.72
N PHE A 134 12.98 -1.44 26.56
CA PHE A 134 13.50 -0.08 26.47
C PHE A 134 12.58 0.95 27.15
N ALA A 135 11.28 0.90 26.92
CA ALA A 135 10.31 1.81 27.52
C ALA A 135 10.27 1.68 29.06
N LEU A 136 10.36 0.45 29.60
CA LEU A 136 10.51 0.19 31.04
C LEU A 136 11.81 0.73 31.63
N SER A 137 12.90 0.79 30.85
CA SER A 137 14.15 1.45 31.25
C SER A 137 13.97 2.97 31.30
N GLU A 138 13.30 3.55 30.31
CA GLU A 138 13.18 5.01 30.15
C GLU A 138 12.38 5.65 31.30
N ILE A 139 11.27 5.05 31.71
CA ILE A 139 10.56 5.46 32.95
C ILE A 139 11.25 5.00 34.24
N GLY A 140 12.40 4.32 34.13
CA GLY A 140 13.28 3.96 35.22
C GLY A 140 12.77 2.83 36.10
N LEU A 141 12.01 1.86 35.58
CA LEU A 141 11.56 0.69 36.36
C LEU A 141 12.65 -0.37 36.47
N ILE A 142 13.18 -0.84 35.33
CA ILE A 142 14.34 -1.75 35.27
C ILE A 142 15.68 -0.98 35.36
N ASN A 143 16.75 -1.68 35.76
CA ASN A 143 18.10 -1.12 35.86
C ASN A 143 18.91 -1.23 34.53
N PHE A 144 18.25 -1.45 33.39
CA PHE A 144 18.88 -1.65 32.07
C PHE A 144 19.18 -0.32 31.38
N ARG A 145 20.14 0.47 31.89
CA ARG A 145 20.43 1.79 31.33
C ARG A 145 21.09 1.71 29.95
N MET A 146 20.34 2.04 28.91
CA MET A 146 20.87 2.31 27.56
C MET A 146 21.99 3.37 27.62
N PRO A 147 23.15 3.18 26.96
CA PRO A 147 24.29 4.11 27.04
C PRO A 147 24.07 5.49 26.38
N THR A 148 22.86 5.79 25.91
CA THR A 148 22.49 7.02 25.18
C THR A 148 22.22 8.20 26.11
N TYR A 149 21.63 7.97 27.29
CA TYR A 149 20.93 9.03 28.05
C TYR A 149 21.52 9.39 29.42
N SER A 150 22.06 8.40 30.14
CA SER A 150 22.63 8.57 31.48
C SER A 150 23.81 7.65 31.79
N GLY A 151 24.07 6.65 30.95
CA GLY A 151 25.32 5.89 30.96
C GLY A 151 26.41 6.64 30.21
N ALA A 152 27.64 6.55 30.70
CA ALA A 152 28.80 6.84 29.87
C ALA A 152 28.84 5.81 28.73
N ALA A 153 28.78 6.26 27.47
CA ALA A 153 28.99 5.39 26.31
C ALA A 153 30.27 4.53 26.49
N PRO A 154 30.33 3.28 25.99
CA PRO A 154 31.37 2.30 26.35
C PRO A 154 32.78 2.89 26.40
N ALA A 155 33.51 2.64 27.50
CA ALA A 155 34.78 3.32 27.78
C ALA A 155 35.85 3.13 26.67
N PHE A 156 35.76 2.04 25.91
CA PHE A 156 36.52 1.79 24.68
C PHE A 156 36.30 2.86 23.60
N ILE A 157 35.06 3.30 23.39
CA ILE A 157 34.66 4.33 22.42
C ILE A 157 35.14 5.71 22.90
N GLN A 158 34.93 6.03 24.19
CA GLN A 158 35.28 7.35 24.72
C GLN A 158 36.78 7.65 24.72
N LYS A 159 37.63 6.62 24.76
CA LYS A 159 39.10 6.73 24.70
C LYS A 159 39.64 6.87 23.27
N ARG A 160 38.78 6.95 22.24
CA ARG A 160 39.22 7.17 20.84
C ARG A 160 39.33 8.66 20.51
N SER A 161 40.04 8.96 19.41
CA SER A 161 40.14 10.31 18.85
C SER A 161 38.76 10.87 18.50
N ASP A 162 38.59 12.20 18.57
CA ASP A 162 37.28 12.88 18.47
C ASP A 162 36.41 12.37 17.30
N TYR A 163 36.97 12.18 16.10
CA TYR A 163 36.23 11.66 14.93
C TYR A 163 35.89 10.17 15.03
N LEU A 164 36.83 9.31 15.42
CA LEU A 164 36.60 7.87 15.58
C LEU A 164 35.63 7.57 16.73
N LYS A 165 35.67 8.39 17.79
CA LYS A 165 34.69 8.38 18.88
C LYS A 165 33.29 8.72 18.36
N ALA A 166 33.16 9.74 17.52
CA ALA A 166 31.88 10.09 16.90
C ALA A 166 31.38 8.98 15.96
N LEU A 167 32.24 8.43 15.10
CA LEU A 167 31.92 7.32 14.19
C LEU A 167 31.42 6.08 14.94
N LEU A 168 32.18 5.60 15.93
CA LEU A 168 31.80 4.42 16.71
C LEU A 168 30.55 4.64 17.57
N LEU A 169 30.30 5.88 18.01
CA LEU A 169 29.08 6.23 18.72
C LEU A 169 27.88 6.33 17.77
N GLY A 170 28.07 6.79 16.53
CA GLY A 170 27.07 6.73 15.47
C GLY A 170 26.71 5.30 15.10
N LEU A 171 27.72 4.42 14.95
CA LEU A 171 27.51 2.98 14.71
C LEU A 171 26.74 2.33 15.87
N PHE A 172 27.17 2.57 17.11
CA PHE A 172 26.50 2.02 18.29
C PHE A 172 25.07 2.54 18.48
N LEU A 173 24.83 3.83 18.20
CA LEU A 173 23.52 4.45 18.36
C LEU A 173 22.63 4.41 17.10
N GLY A 174 23.11 3.93 15.95
CA GLY A 174 22.29 3.78 14.73
C GLY A 174 21.13 2.77 14.92
N ASN A 175 21.34 1.78 15.79
CA ASN A 175 20.37 0.79 16.24
C ASN A 175 19.14 1.42 16.93
N VAL A 176 19.34 2.56 17.60
CA VAL A 176 18.26 3.35 18.19
C VAL A 176 17.32 3.76 17.06
N GLY A 177 16.01 3.57 17.19
CA GLY A 177 15.03 3.91 16.14
C GLY A 177 14.62 2.77 15.20
N VAL A 178 15.38 1.67 15.10
CA VAL A 178 15.06 0.56 14.16
C VAL A 178 13.83 -0.23 14.62
N GLY A 179 13.70 -0.46 15.92
CA GLY A 179 12.51 -1.07 16.53
C GLY A 179 11.44 -0.05 16.97
N CYS A 180 11.36 1.12 16.33
CA CYS A 180 10.31 2.10 16.62
C CYS A 180 9.11 1.96 15.66
N PRO A 181 7.90 2.37 16.09
CA PRO A 181 6.73 2.49 15.23
C PRO A 181 6.88 3.66 14.25
N HIS A 182 7.65 3.46 13.18
CA HIS A 182 7.65 4.32 12.01
C HIS A 182 6.96 3.56 10.86
N PRO A 183 5.79 4.01 10.34
CA PRO A 183 5.01 3.22 9.38
C PRO A 183 5.76 2.78 8.10
N ALA A 184 6.66 3.62 7.59
CA ALA A 184 7.41 3.29 6.37
C ALA A 184 8.59 2.34 6.61
N THR A 185 9.11 2.20 7.84
CA THR A 185 10.26 1.33 8.10
C THR A 185 9.93 -0.16 7.88
N PRO A 186 8.77 -0.71 8.34
CA PRO A 186 8.30 -2.02 7.92
C PRO A 186 8.11 -2.15 6.41
N VAL A 187 7.54 -1.17 5.70
CA VAL A 187 7.38 -1.22 4.23
C VAL A 187 8.73 -1.42 3.54
N ILE A 188 9.72 -0.59 3.89
CA ILE A 188 11.06 -0.64 3.30
C ILE A 188 11.74 -1.98 3.65
N LEU A 189 11.61 -2.47 4.89
CA LEU A 189 12.18 -3.77 5.28
C LEU A 189 11.51 -4.96 4.58
N THR A 190 10.19 -4.92 4.38
CA THR A 190 9.44 -5.94 3.62
C THR A 190 9.82 -5.92 2.15
N ARG A 191 9.91 -4.74 1.50
CA ARG A 191 10.37 -4.64 0.10
C ARG A 191 11.78 -5.21 -0.07
N ILE A 192 12.68 -4.95 0.89
CA ILE A 192 14.03 -5.53 0.90
C ILE A 192 13.99 -7.05 1.06
N ALA A 193 13.22 -7.56 2.02
CA ALA A 193 13.11 -9.00 2.26
C ALA A 193 12.50 -9.76 1.06
N VAL A 194 11.45 -9.21 0.44
CA VAL A 194 10.83 -9.78 -0.77
C VAL A 194 11.78 -9.74 -1.97
N SER A 195 12.63 -8.72 -2.09
CA SER A 195 13.57 -8.61 -3.21
C SER A 195 14.74 -9.61 -3.15
N GLY A 196 15.10 -10.11 -1.96
CA GLY A 196 16.28 -10.96 -1.72
C GLY A 196 17.66 -10.31 -1.96
N ASP A 197 17.74 -9.29 -2.81
CA ASP A 197 19.00 -8.65 -3.22
C ASP A 197 19.66 -7.88 -2.05
N VAL A 198 20.84 -8.37 -1.67
CA VAL A 198 21.69 -7.82 -0.60
C VAL A 198 22.23 -6.43 -0.91
N PHE A 199 22.53 -6.11 -2.16
CA PHE A 199 23.01 -4.80 -2.59
C PHE A 199 21.86 -3.78 -2.67
N TYR A 200 20.70 -4.17 -3.21
CA TYR A 200 19.48 -3.37 -3.16
C TYR A 200 19.08 -3.09 -1.70
N GLY A 201 19.09 -4.11 -0.84
CA GLY A 201 18.83 -3.99 0.59
C GLY A 201 19.80 -3.04 1.29
N TRP A 202 21.10 -3.19 1.03
CA TRP A 202 22.14 -2.27 1.52
C TRP A 202 21.88 -0.82 1.08
N LEU A 203 21.66 -0.60 -0.22
CA LEU A 203 21.56 0.74 -0.82
C LEU A 203 20.26 1.44 -0.41
N LEU A 204 19.13 0.74 -0.41
CA LEU A 204 17.83 1.32 -0.06
C LEU A 204 17.81 1.77 1.41
N PHE A 205 18.40 1.00 2.33
CA PHE A 205 18.51 1.37 3.75
C PHE A 205 19.68 2.33 4.05
N PHE A 206 20.72 2.37 3.21
CA PHE A 206 21.72 3.45 3.21
C PHE A 206 21.05 4.79 2.88
N VAL A 207 20.22 4.84 1.84
CA VAL A 207 19.48 6.05 1.45
C VAL A 207 18.49 6.49 2.53
N HIS A 208 17.78 5.55 3.18
CA HIS A 208 16.98 5.81 4.38
C HIS A 208 17.80 6.51 5.48
N ALA A 209 19.02 6.00 5.72
CA ALA A 209 19.92 6.53 6.73
C ALA A 209 20.47 7.92 6.40
N VAL A 210 20.76 8.21 5.12
CA VAL A 210 21.16 9.56 4.69
C VAL A 210 20.04 10.56 4.97
N GLY A 211 18.79 10.21 4.62
CA GLY A 211 17.61 11.02 4.96
C GLY A 211 17.49 11.25 6.47
N ARG A 212 17.64 10.20 7.27
CA ARG A 212 17.60 10.27 8.74
C ARG A 212 18.73 11.11 9.37
N VAL A 213 19.93 11.06 8.79
CA VAL A 213 21.11 11.80 9.28
C VAL A 213 21.02 13.30 8.93
N LEU A 214 20.39 13.66 7.82
CA LEU A 214 20.39 15.03 7.31
C LEU A 214 19.78 16.07 8.30
N PRO A 215 18.61 15.85 8.93
CA PRO A 215 18.10 16.72 10.00
C PRO A 215 18.99 16.77 11.26
N LEU A 216 19.72 15.70 11.58
CA LEU A 216 20.65 15.69 12.74
C LEU A 216 21.89 16.55 12.46
N LEU A 217 22.40 16.53 11.22
CA LEU A 217 23.47 17.42 10.77
C LEU A 217 23.02 18.89 10.81
N LEU A 218 21.79 19.18 10.37
CA LEU A 218 21.21 20.53 10.44
C LEU A 218 21.24 21.09 11.87
N LEU A 219 20.76 20.32 12.86
CA LEU A 219 20.82 20.71 14.28
C LEU A 219 22.25 20.90 14.79
N ALA A 220 23.18 20.02 14.40
CA ALA A 220 24.59 20.14 14.77
C ALA A 220 25.25 21.41 14.20
N PHE A 221 24.97 21.74 12.93
CA PHE A 221 25.54 22.91 12.26
C PHE A 221 24.97 24.22 12.82
N LEU A 222 23.67 24.27 13.11
CA LEU A 222 23.03 25.39 13.83
C LEU A 222 23.66 25.60 15.21
N ALA A 223 23.86 24.52 15.98
CA ALA A 223 24.51 24.61 17.29
C ALA A 223 25.98 25.05 17.23
N VAL A 224 26.71 24.66 16.18
CA VAL A 224 28.08 25.15 15.89
C VAL A 224 28.10 26.65 15.54
N LEU A 225 27.02 27.21 14.98
CA LEU A 225 26.85 28.66 14.81
C LEU A 225 26.40 29.40 16.09
N GLY A 226 26.09 28.67 17.17
CA GLY A 226 25.55 29.22 18.42
C GLY A 226 24.01 29.23 18.50
N VAL A 227 23.30 28.75 17.47
CA VAL A 227 21.84 28.65 17.45
C VAL A 227 21.42 27.35 18.16
N ASN A 228 21.21 27.43 19.47
CA ASN A 228 20.81 26.28 20.29
C ASN A 228 19.30 25.98 20.15
N ALA A 229 18.92 25.41 19.01
CA ALA A 229 17.55 24.96 18.71
C ALA A 229 17.00 23.95 19.73
N LEU A 230 17.87 23.16 20.38
CA LEU A 230 17.47 22.18 21.40
C LEU A 230 17.27 22.79 22.81
N SER A 231 17.56 24.08 23.03
CA SER A 231 17.54 24.71 24.36
C SER A 231 16.22 24.52 25.13
N TRP A 232 15.07 24.73 24.48
CA TRP A 232 13.75 24.52 25.08
C TRP A 232 13.50 23.05 25.48
N LEU A 233 14.02 22.12 24.68
CA LEU A 233 13.85 20.68 24.81
C LEU A 233 14.77 20.11 25.91
N VAL A 234 16.05 20.51 25.92
CA VAL A 234 17.02 20.19 26.97
C VAL A 234 16.51 20.67 28.34
N ALA A 235 15.96 21.89 28.42
CA ALA A 235 15.33 22.42 29.63
C ALA A 235 14.06 21.65 30.09
N ARG A 236 13.59 20.66 29.31
CA ARG A 236 12.44 19.80 29.59
C ARG A 236 12.77 18.31 29.48
N LYS A 237 14.05 17.94 29.34
CA LYS A 237 14.53 16.57 29.07
C LYS A 237 13.80 15.50 29.91
N ASP A 238 13.86 15.58 31.23
CA ASP A 238 13.20 14.64 32.16
C ASP A 238 11.68 14.52 32.00
N LYS A 239 11.01 15.54 31.46
CA LYS A 239 9.55 15.54 31.22
C LYS A 239 9.22 14.95 29.86
N VAL A 240 10.03 15.24 28.84
CA VAL A 240 9.92 14.64 27.52
C VAL A 240 10.19 13.14 27.62
N GLU A 241 11.34 12.73 28.17
CA GLU A 241 11.75 11.32 28.34
C GLU A 241 10.73 10.48 29.12
N ARG A 242 10.08 11.06 30.13
CA ARG A 242 9.00 10.35 30.85
C ARG A 242 7.71 10.27 30.05
N ALA A 243 7.33 11.32 29.32
CA ALA A 243 6.13 11.29 28.48
C ALA A 243 6.29 10.32 27.30
N THR A 244 7.46 10.34 26.64
CA THR A 244 7.81 9.41 25.57
C THR A 244 7.99 7.99 26.10
N GLY A 245 8.63 7.80 27.25
CA GLY A 245 8.75 6.51 27.93
C GLY A 245 7.38 5.87 28.22
N TRP A 246 6.42 6.64 28.73
CA TRP A 246 5.05 6.14 28.90
C TRP A 246 4.36 5.86 27.56
N GLY A 247 4.45 6.73 26.56
CA GLY A 247 3.88 6.48 25.23
C GLY A 247 4.45 5.21 24.56
N MET A 248 5.77 4.98 24.70
CA MET A 248 6.43 3.78 24.20
C MET A 248 5.98 2.50 24.92
N ILE A 249 5.59 2.56 26.21
CA ILE A 249 4.98 1.38 26.88
C ILE A 249 3.70 0.96 26.18
N PHE A 250 2.83 1.91 25.82
CA PHE A 250 1.57 1.58 25.15
C PHE A 250 1.81 0.95 23.78
N VAL A 251 2.61 1.60 22.91
CA VAL A 251 2.82 1.13 21.53
C VAL A 251 3.72 -0.11 21.44
N ALA A 252 4.73 -0.25 22.32
CA ALA A 252 5.57 -1.44 22.33
C ALA A 252 4.82 -2.68 22.85
N ALA A 253 3.95 -2.51 23.85
CA ALA A 253 3.05 -3.58 24.28
C ALA A 253 2.06 -3.97 23.16
N PHE A 254 1.54 -2.98 22.41
CA PHE A 254 0.71 -3.26 21.24
C PHE A 254 1.45 -4.10 20.19
N ILE A 255 2.64 -3.68 19.74
CA ILE A 255 3.44 -4.42 18.75
C ILE A 255 3.83 -5.82 19.25
N LEU A 256 4.14 -5.98 20.54
CA LEU A 256 4.44 -7.27 21.15
C LEU A 256 3.24 -8.21 21.06
N VAL A 257 2.04 -7.73 21.40
CA VAL A 257 0.80 -8.53 21.35
C VAL A 257 0.37 -8.82 19.91
N LEU A 258 0.51 -7.86 18.98
CA LEU A 258 0.27 -8.05 17.54
C LEU A 258 1.19 -9.15 16.94
N GLY A 259 2.46 -9.21 17.37
CA GLY A 259 3.37 -10.29 16.96
C GLY A 259 3.09 -11.64 17.64
N LEU A 260 2.46 -11.63 18.82
CA LEU A 260 2.18 -12.83 19.63
C LEU A 260 0.80 -13.46 19.32
N PHE A 261 -0.19 -12.66 18.94
CA PHE A 261 -1.58 -13.08 18.69
C PHE A 261 -2.05 -12.72 17.27
N THR A 262 -1.10 -12.49 16.36
CA THR A 262 -1.30 -12.13 14.94
C THR A 262 -2.17 -10.87 14.74
N HIS A 263 -2.58 -10.64 13.48
CA HIS A 263 -3.60 -9.66 13.13
C HIS A 263 -5.02 -10.07 13.57
N ASP A 264 -5.27 -11.38 13.74
CA ASP A 264 -6.57 -11.96 14.09
C ASP A 264 -7.10 -11.39 15.42
N TRP A 265 -6.22 -11.29 16.43
CA TRP A 265 -6.57 -10.63 17.69
C TRP A 265 -6.87 -9.13 17.52
N TRP A 266 -6.18 -8.42 16.63
CA TRP A 266 -6.41 -6.98 16.45
C TRP A 266 -7.83 -6.71 15.94
N VAL A 267 -8.32 -7.56 15.03
CA VAL A 267 -9.73 -7.59 14.58
C VAL A 267 -10.65 -8.03 15.73
N ALA A 268 -10.48 -9.24 16.27
CA ALA A 268 -11.37 -9.82 17.30
C ALA A 268 -11.49 -8.99 18.59
N SER A 269 -10.48 -8.16 18.90
CA SER A 269 -10.51 -7.24 20.05
C SER A 269 -11.44 -6.04 19.87
N GLY A 270 -11.99 -5.81 18.67
CA GLY A 270 -12.75 -4.62 18.29
C GLY A 270 -11.93 -3.33 18.26
N GLN A 271 -10.61 -3.41 18.44
CA GLN A 271 -9.71 -2.26 18.32
C GLN A 271 -9.49 -1.87 16.86
N HIS A 272 -9.46 -2.83 15.93
CA HIS A 272 -9.42 -2.54 14.50
C HIS A 272 -10.62 -1.68 14.08
N THR A 273 -11.83 -2.24 14.15
CA THR A 273 -13.08 -1.56 13.73
C THR A 273 -13.30 -0.23 14.44
N LEU A 274 -12.86 -0.07 15.71
CA LEU A 274 -12.86 1.22 16.39
C LEU A 274 -11.85 2.21 15.77
N LEU A 275 -10.61 1.77 15.52
CA LEU A 275 -9.61 2.64 14.91
C LEU A 275 -10.09 3.08 13.52
N GLU A 276 -10.59 2.15 12.74
CA GLU A 276 -11.12 2.32 11.38
C GLU A 276 -12.28 3.31 11.30
N GLU A 277 -13.23 3.25 12.24
CA GLU A 277 -14.31 4.24 12.38
C GLU A 277 -13.78 5.63 12.76
N ILE A 278 -12.72 5.70 13.58
CA ILE A 278 -12.10 6.96 14.06
C ILE A 278 -11.19 7.61 13.01
N THR A 279 -10.43 6.81 12.25
CA THR A 279 -9.53 7.27 11.18
C THR A 279 -10.29 7.53 9.89
N GLN A 280 -11.44 6.88 9.71
CA GLN A 280 -12.05 6.61 8.41
C GLN A 280 -11.05 5.87 7.52
N GLU A 281 -10.70 4.63 7.90
CA GLU A 281 -9.59 3.85 7.31
C GLU A 281 -9.64 3.88 5.77
N GLU A 282 -10.76 3.47 5.18
CA GLU A 282 -11.01 3.47 3.72
C GLU A 282 -10.81 4.85 3.03
N ARG A 283 -10.82 5.97 3.76
CA ARG A 283 -10.74 7.34 3.19
C ARG A 283 -9.51 8.14 3.61
N PHE A 284 -8.77 7.72 4.64
CA PHE A 284 -7.57 8.45 5.10
C PHE A 284 -6.37 7.54 5.33
N LEU A 285 -6.58 6.28 5.73
CA LEU A 285 -5.51 5.28 5.75
C LEU A 285 -5.39 4.53 4.43
N GLY A 286 -6.42 4.40 3.59
CA GLY A 286 -6.29 3.99 2.19
C GLY A 286 -5.27 4.86 1.43
N ILE A 287 -5.45 6.19 1.50
CA ILE A 287 -4.51 7.22 0.97
C ILE A 287 -3.09 7.15 1.62
N ILE A 288 -2.83 6.22 2.54
CA ILE A 288 -1.51 5.90 3.12
C ILE A 288 -1.11 4.43 2.89
N ILE A 289 -2.07 3.51 2.79
CA ILE A 289 -1.90 2.06 2.61
C ILE A 289 -1.69 1.76 1.13
N ASP A 290 -2.61 2.24 0.29
CA ASP A 290 -2.51 2.20 -1.17
C ASP A 290 -1.30 3.02 -1.63
N ARG A 291 -1.06 4.17 -0.97
CA ARG A 291 0.09 5.06 -1.19
C ARG A 291 1.46 4.50 -0.77
N PHE A 292 1.52 3.40 -0.01
CA PHE A 292 2.79 2.76 0.36
C PHE A 292 2.78 1.24 0.17
N ASN A 293 1.83 0.71 -0.61
CA ASN A 293 1.54 -0.72 -0.80
C ASN A 293 1.63 -1.56 0.50
N LEU A 294 0.94 -1.10 1.55
CA LEU A 294 0.85 -1.79 2.86
C LEU A 294 -0.20 -2.92 2.80
N GLY A 295 0.03 -3.91 1.94
CA GLY A 295 -0.91 -4.99 1.62
C GLY A 295 -1.76 -5.50 2.79
N GLY A 296 -3.03 -5.09 2.77
CA GLY A 296 -4.06 -5.36 3.76
C GLY A 296 -5.33 -4.60 3.39
N LEU A 297 -6.49 -5.25 3.53
CA LEU A 297 -7.80 -4.64 3.32
C LEU A 297 -8.26 -3.82 4.54
N PRO A 298 -9.42 -3.14 4.43
CA PRO A 298 -10.48 -3.35 5.43
C PRO A 298 -10.87 -4.85 5.50
N HIS A 299 -10.09 -5.65 6.23
CA HIS A 299 -10.28 -7.11 6.40
C HIS A 299 -11.70 -7.42 6.87
N SER A 300 -12.27 -8.52 6.35
CA SER A 300 -13.61 -8.95 6.72
C SER A 300 -13.75 -9.08 8.23
N HIS A 301 -14.89 -8.62 8.75
CA HIS A 301 -15.20 -8.67 10.18
C HIS A 301 -15.73 -10.05 10.62
N ASP A 302 -15.30 -11.10 9.90
CA ASP A 302 -15.53 -12.49 10.25
C ASP A 302 -14.92 -12.81 11.62
N LEU A 303 -15.45 -13.84 12.28
CA LEU A 303 -14.86 -14.38 13.50
C LEU A 303 -13.52 -15.06 13.14
N PRO A 304 -12.35 -14.50 13.48
CA PRO A 304 -11.10 -15.00 12.94
C PRO A 304 -10.71 -16.29 13.66
N THR A 305 -10.43 -17.33 12.86
CA THR A 305 -10.18 -18.70 13.33
C THR A 305 -8.71 -19.02 13.55
N GLY A 306 -7.80 -18.05 13.35
CA GLY A 306 -6.36 -18.20 13.49
C GLY A 306 -5.88 -18.38 14.93
N GLU A 307 -4.74 -19.05 15.08
CA GLU A 307 -4.02 -19.15 16.36
C GLU A 307 -2.86 -18.15 16.45
N GLY A 308 -2.64 -17.62 17.64
CA GLY A 308 -1.44 -16.85 17.97
C GLY A 308 -0.16 -17.68 17.88
N LEU A 309 0.98 -16.99 17.87
CA LEU A 309 2.30 -17.59 17.91
C LEU A 309 2.39 -18.57 19.10
N PHE A 310 2.96 -19.75 18.87
CA PHE A 310 2.97 -20.91 19.80
C PHE A 310 1.60 -21.60 20.04
N GLY A 311 0.57 -21.34 19.23
CA GLY A 311 -0.77 -21.94 19.40
C GLY A 311 -1.56 -21.27 20.53
N LEU A 312 -1.47 -19.94 20.64
CA LEU A 312 -2.11 -19.17 21.70
C LEU A 312 -3.50 -18.65 21.26
N PRO A 313 -4.59 -18.87 22.04
CA PRO A 313 -5.91 -18.39 21.66
C PRO A 313 -5.98 -16.85 21.59
N VAL A 314 -6.48 -16.31 20.47
CA VAL A 314 -6.52 -14.86 20.16
C VAL A 314 -7.25 -14.03 21.22
N GLU A 315 -8.27 -14.60 21.89
CA GLU A 315 -8.99 -13.99 23.01
C GLU A 315 -8.08 -13.46 24.14
N TRP A 316 -6.93 -14.11 24.35
CA TRP A 316 -6.01 -13.75 25.43
C TRP A 316 -5.20 -12.49 25.13
N GLY A 317 -5.11 -12.06 23.86
CA GLY A 317 -4.32 -10.90 23.45
C GLY A 317 -4.75 -9.61 24.17
N SER A 318 -6.05 -9.39 24.34
CA SER A 318 -6.56 -8.18 25.01
C SER A 318 -6.25 -8.17 26.51
N TRP A 319 -6.28 -9.34 27.16
CA TRP A 319 -5.82 -9.48 28.54
C TRP A 319 -4.32 -9.23 28.67
N VAL A 320 -3.50 -9.79 27.76
CA VAL A 320 -2.05 -9.58 27.77
C VAL A 320 -1.69 -8.12 27.52
N LEU A 321 -2.32 -7.45 26.56
CA LEU A 321 -2.12 -6.03 26.27
C LEU A 321 -2.41 -5.16 27.51
N VAL A 322 -3.58 -5.34 28.12
CA VAL A 322 -4.00 -4.57 29.28
C VAL A 322 -3.14 -4.88 30.51
N LEU A 323 -2.66 -6.11 30.69
CA LEU A 323 -1.67 -6.45 31.72
C LEU A 323 -0.32 -5.75 31.47
N LEU A 324 0.17 -5.69 30.23
CA LEU A 324 1.40 -4.98 29.86
C LEU A 324 1.29 -3.46 30.05
N TRP A 325 0.09 -2.88 30.00
CA TRP A 325 -0.13 -1.47 30.34
C TRP A 325 -0.30 -1.23 31.85
N ILE A 326 -1.00 -2.13 32.56
CA ILE A 326 -1.33 -1.99 33.99
C ILE A 326 -0.12 -2.32 34.90
N LEU A 327 0.65 -3.36 34.60
CA LEU A 327 1.78 -3.78 35.44
C LEU A 327 2.84 -2.67 35.63
N PRO A 328 3.26 -1.91 34.59
CA PRO A 328 4.17 -0.79 34.76
C PRO A 328 3.58 0.37 35.57
N LEU A 329 2.29 0.69 35.39
CA LEU A 329 1.59 1.75 36.15
C LEU A 329 1.61 1.46 37.66
N TRP A 330 1.31 0.22 38.05
CA TRP A 330 1.34 -0.20 39.45
C TRP A 330 2.75 -0.36 39.99
N TRP A 331 3.70 -0.90 39.21
CA TRP A 331 5.10 -0.98 39.61
C TRP A 331 5.70 0.41 39.86
N TYR A 332 5.39 1.38 39.00
CA TYR A 332 5.79 2.79 39.17
C TYR A 332 5.18 3.40 40.44
N PHE A 333 3.89 3.16 40.70
CA PHE A 333 3.23 3.60 41.92
C PHE A 333 3.88 3.00 43.18
N PHE A 334 4.15 1.69 43.22
CA PHE A 334 4.81 1.06 44.35
C PHE A 334 6.26 1.54 44.53
N LYS A 335 6.99 1.81 43.44
CA LYS A 335 8.34 2.40 43.48
C LYS A 335 8.31 3.82 44.06
N LYS A 336 7.34 4.65 43.64
CA LYS A 336 7.12 5.99 44.20
C LYS A 336 6.65 5.97 45.66
N LYS A 337 5.75 5.05 46.04
CA LYS A 337 5.31 4.85 47.43
C LYS A 337 6.48 4.48 48.36
N LYS A 338 7.40 3.62 47.91
CA LYS A 338 8.63 3.28 48.65
C LYS A 338 9.57 4.49 48.78
N PHE A 339 9.75 5.28 47.72
CA PHE A 339 10.54 6.52 47.77
C PHE A 339 9.97 7.54 48.76
N ALA A 340 8.66 7.83 48.67
CA ALA A 340 7.96 8.79 49.52
C ALA A 340 8.03 8.48 51.03
N ALA A 341 8.14 7.20 51.41
CA ALA A 341 8.30 6.80 52.81
C ALA A 341 9.66 7.25 53.42
N VAL A 342 10.69 7.34 52.58
CA VAL A 342 12.09 7.63 52.97
C VAL A 342 12.53 9.06 52.58
N ALA A 343 11.66 9.82 51.91
CA ALA A 343 11.92 11.21 51.51
C ALA A 343 12.07 12.17 52.72
N PRO A 344 12.78 13.30 52.58
CA PRO A 344 12.88 14.35 53.61
C PRO A 344 11.50 14.94 53.98
N ASP A 345 11.35 15.46 55.20
CA ASP A 345 10.03 15.74 55.79
C ASP A 345 9.15 16.74 55.00
N GLU A 346 9.71 17.69 54.26
CA GLU A 346 8.92 18.58 53.41
C GLU A 346 8.41 17.88 52.14
N GLU A 347 9.29 17.18 51.41
CA GLU A 347 8.93 16.41 50.23
C GLU A 347 7.96 15.26 50.59
N LYS A 348 8.15 14.66 51.75
CA LYS A 348 7.30 13.62 52.35
C LYS A 348 5.89 14.12 52.69
N LYS A 349 5.73 15.36 53.19
CA LYS A 349 4.40 15.99 53.34
C LYS A 349 3.69 16.20 51.99
N ILE A 350 4.43 16.55 50.94
CA ILE A 350 3.86 16.76 49.59
C ILE A 350 3.45 15.41 49.00
N GLU A 351 4.37 14.43 48.95
CA GLU A 351 4.11 13.10 48.40
C GLU A 351 3.01 12.36 49.16
N THR A 352 2.95 12.40 50.50
CA THR A 352 1.86 11.76 51.26
C THR A 352 0.48 12.38 50.97
N ARG A 353 0.39 13.68 50.67
CA ARG A 353 -0.87 14.34 50.27
C ARG A 353 -1.32 13.97 48.85
N VAL A 354 -0.37 13.65 47.96
CA VAL A 354 -0.61 13.32 46.55
C VAL A 354 -0.77 11.80 46.32
N LEU A 355 -0.24 10.95 47.20
CA LEU A 355 -0.29 9.49 47.08
C LEU A 355 -1.72 8.91 46.96
N PRO A 356 -2.75 9.37 47.70
CA PRO A 356 -4.12 8.88 47.53
C PRO A 356 -4.71 9.21 46.16
N TRP A 357 -4.40 10.40 45.61
CA TRP A 357 -4.83 10.81 44.28
C TRP A 357 -4.17 9.96 43.19
N ARG A 358 -2.87 9.65 43.31
CA ARG A 358 -2.19 8.72 42.39
C ARG A 358 -2.72 7.28 42.50
N LEU A 359 -3.11 6.83 43.69
CA LEU A 359 -3.74 5.52 43.88
C LEU A 359 -5.08 5.46 43.16
N TRP A 360 -5.98 6.42 43.40
CA TRP A 360 -7.29 6.45 42.75
C TRP A 360 -7.20 6.66 41.24
N LEU A 361 -6.28 7.50 40.77
CA LEU A 361 -6.00 7.64 39.32
C LEU A 361 -5.60 6.30 38.70
N ASN A 362 -4.67 5.56 39.32
CA ASN A 362 -4.27 4.24 38.83
C ASN A 362 -5.41 3.21 38.89
N VAL A 363 -6.24 3.22 39.93
CA VAL A 363 -7.42 2.33 40.04
C VAL A 363 -8.42 2.62 38.93
N VAL A 364 -8.80 3.89 38.74
CA VAL A 364 -9.76 4.31 37.70
C VAL A 364 -9.19 4.04 36.30
N LEU A 365 -7.91 4.34 36.05
CA LEU A 365 -7.28 4.05 34.76
C LEU A 365 -7.18 2.54 34.49
N SER A 366 -6.87 1.73 35.51
CA SER A 366 -6.85 0.26 35.37
C SER A 366 -8.24 -0.29 35.04
N ALA A 367 -9.27 0.18 35.75
CA ALA A 367 -10.65 -0.22 35.50
C ALA A 367 -11.13 0.22 34.11
N PHE A 368 -10.82 1.45 33.70
CA PHE A 368 -11.11 1.96 32.36
C PHE A 368 -10.47 1.10 31.27
N LEU A 369 -9.17 0.81 31.36
CA LEU A 369 -8.47 -0.02 30.37
C LEU A 369 -9.07 -1.44 30.28
N ILE A 370 -9.41 -2.07 31.41
CA ILE A 370 -10.06 -3.39 31.41
C ILE A 370 -11.46 -3.31 30.79
N ILE A 371 -12.31 -2.38 31.25
CA ILE A 371 -13.69 -2.25 30.76
C ILE A 371 -13.71 -1.93 29.25
N THR A 372 -12.81 -1.09 28.76
CA THR A 372 -12.74 -0.74 27.34
C THR A 372 -12.20 -1.90 26.50
N PHE A 373 -10.97 -2.34 26.74
CA PHE A 373 -10.23 -3.20 25.80
C PHE A 373 -10.48 -4.70 25.98
N VAL A 374 -10.99 -5.14 27.14
CA VAL A 374 -11.25 -6.56 27.43
C VAL A 374 -12.74 -6.90 27.35
N TYR A 375 -13.63 -5.92 27.56
CA TYR A 375 -15.07 -6.14 27.57
C TYR A 375 -15.82 -5.37 26.49
N TYR A 376 -15.76 -4.04 26.50
CA TYR A 376 -16.60 -3.20 25.63
C TYR A 376 -16.27 -3.35 24.14
N LEU A 377 -15.00 -3.28 23.75
CA LEU A 377 -14.63 -3.37 22.32
C LEU A 377 -14.86 -4.77 21.73
N PRO A 378 -14.49 -5.88 22.41
CA PRO A 378 -14.85 -7.22 21.93
C PRO A 378 -16.38 -7.44 21.84
N LEU A 379 -17.17 -7.02 22.83
CA LEU A 379 -18.64 -7.12 22.74
C LEU A 379 -19.21 -6.28 21.60
N ARG A 380 -18.65 -5.08 21.36
CA ARG A 380 -19.08 -4.20 20.27
C ARG A 380 -18.83 -4.87 18.92
N PHE A 381 -17.63 -5.41 18.71
CA PHE A 381 -17.25 -6.13 17.49
C PHE A 381 -18.20 -7.32 17.24
N LEU A 382 -18.37 -8.21 18.23
CA LEU A 382 -19.28 -9.36 18.12
C LEU A 382 -20.71 -8.93 17.74
N HIS A 383 -21.24 -7.86 18.36
CA HIS A 383 -22.57 -7.38 18.05
C HIS A 383 -22.68 -6.79 16.63
N GLN A 384 -21.63 -6.13 16.13
CA GLN A 384 -21.58 -5.63 14.74
C GLN A 384 -21.55 -6.80 13.74
N THR A 385 -20.69 -7.81 13.95
CA THR A 385 -20.64 -9.02 13.11
C THR A 385 -21.98 -9.76 13.12
N GLU A 386 -22.60 -9.97 14.29
CA GLU A 386 -23.94 -10.57 14.39
C GLU A 386 -25.00 -9.80 13.58
N THR A 387 -24.97 -8.47 13.59
CA THR A 387 -25.93 -7.67 12.80
C THR A 387 -25.68 -7.73 11.30
N HIS A 388 -24.42 -7.70 10.85
CA HIS A 388 -24.09 -7.82 9.42
C HIS A 388 -24.46 -9.20 8.87
N MET A 389 -24.09 -10.29 9.55
CA MET A 389 -24.48 -11.65 9.15
C MET A 389 -26.00 -11.85 9.09
N MET A 390 -26.76 -11.17 9.96
CA MET A 390 -28.22 -11.21 9.95
C MET A 390 -28.80 -10.45 8.74
N GLU A 391 -28.26 -9.27 8.42
CA GLU A 391 -28.69 -8.44 7.29
C GLU A 391 -28.37 -9.11 5.95
N GLU A 392 -27.17 -9.68 5.82
CA GLU A 392 -26.72 -10.46 4.68
C GLU A 392 -27.57 -11.73 4.45
N MET A 393 -27.82 -12.51 5.51
CA MET A 393 -28.70 -13.70 5.45
C MET A 393 -30.19 -13.34 5.22
N MET A 394 -30.61 -12.09 5.44
CA MET A 394 -31.92 -11.60 5.01
C MET A 394 -31.92 -11.11 3.56
N SER A 395 -30.78 -10.60 3.05
CA SER A 395 -30.59 -10.21 1.65
C SER A 395 -30.55 -11.43 0.72
N GLU A 396 -29.72 -12.43 1.03
CA GLU A 396 -29.63 -13.73 0.31
C GLU A 396 -31.02 -14.37 0.16
N LYS A 397 -31.84 -14.30 1.21
CA LYS A 397 -33.19 -14.85 1.27
C LYS A 397 -34.25 -13.98 0.58
N GLY A 398 -33.92 -12.73 0.26
CA GLY A 398 -34.76 -11.78 -0.48
C GLY A 398 -34.70 -11.98 -1.99
N MET A 399 -33.56 -12.43 -2.54
CA MET A 399 -33.31 -12.51 -3.99
C MET A 399 -34.15 -13.54 -4.77
N MET A 400 -35.08 -14.26 -4.13
CA MET A 400 -36.02 -15.17 -4.80
C MET A 400 -37.30 -14.48 -5.32
N ARG A 401 -37.23 -13.17 -5.63
CA ARG A 401 -38.29 -12.41 -6.33
C ARG A 401 -37.84 -11.00 -6.77
N GLU A 402 -37.59 -10.81 -8.07
CA GLU A 402 -38.37 -9.94 -8.97
C GLU A 402 -37.66 -9.79 -10.33
N ASP A 403 -38.21 -10.41 -11.38
CA ASP A 403 -37.73 -10.25 -12.75
C ASP A 403 -38.18 -8.89 -13.30
N MET A 404 -37.25 -8.00 -13.66
CA MET A 404 -37.59 -6.75 -14.37
C MET A 404 -36.54 -6.40 -15.44
N HIS A 405 -36.93 -6.56 -16.71
CA HIS A 405 -36.17 -6.01 -17.83
C HIS A 405 -36.19 -4.48 -17.80
N THR A 406 -35.03 -3.85 -18.02
CA THR A 406 -34.94 -2.43 -18.39
C THR A 406 -34.04 -2.29 -19.61
N ASP A 407 -34.68 -2.04 -20.76
CA ASP A 407 -34.02 -1.55 -21.97
C ASP A 407 -33.51 -0.11 -21.73
N ALA A 408 -32.23 0.13 -22.04
CA ALA A 408 -31.57 1.42 -21.95
C ALA A 408 -30.46 1.49 -23.02
N GLY A 409 -30.65 2.32 -24.04
CA GLY A 409 -29.86 2.21 -25.27
C GLY A 409 -28.58 3.06 -25.34
N HIS A 410 -27.52 2.40 -25.80
CA HIS A 410 -26.47 2.91 -26.72
C HIS A 410 -25.68 4.17 -26.33
N ASP A 411 -24.39 3.97 -26.05
CA ASP A 411 -23.36 4.50 -26.97
C ASP A 411 -22.28 3.42 -27.20
N ALA A 412 -21.49 3.53 -28.28
CA ALA A 412 -20.96 2.34 -28.95
C ALA A 412 -19.55 1.86 -28.50
N SER A 413 -19.52 0.86 -27.63
CA SER A 413 -18.54 -0.25 -27.70
C SER A 413 -19.28 -1.54 -28.08
N ALA A 414 -18.55 -2.56 -28.57
CA ALA A 414 -19.17 -3.81 -29.02
C ALA A 414 -19.50 -4.73 -27.82
N GLU A 415 -20.69 -4.59 -27.24
CA GLU A 415 -21.15 -5.44 -26.14
C GLU A 415 -21.27 -6.91 -26.58
N THR A 416 -20.53 -7.80 -25.92
CA THR A 416 -20.67 -9.25 -26.06
C THR A 416 -22.03 -9.70 -25.49
N GLN A 417 -22.84 -10.37 -26.31
CA GLN A 417 -24.17 -10.85 -25.88
C GLN A 417 -24.04 -12.00 -24.88
N TYR A 418 -24.48 -11.78 -23.65
CA TYR A 418 -24.40 -12.79 -22.58
C TYR A 418 -25.62 -13.73 -22.57
N HIS A 419 -25.34 -15.03 -22.47
CA HIS A 419 -26.35 -16.08 -22.35
C HIS A 419 -25.92 -17.13 -21.31
N GLU A 420 -26.85 -17.65 -20.50
CA GLU A 420 -26.61 -18.92 -19.78
C GLU A 420 -26.97 -20.11 -20.69
N GLU A 421 -26.07 -21.08 -20.84
CA GLU A 421 -26.25 -22.27 -21.70
C GLU A 421 -27.62 -22.94 -21.47
N GLY A 422 -27.97 -23.13 -20.20
CA GLY A 422 -29.20 -23.79 -19.78
C GLY A 422 -30.48 -23.00 -20.13
N ALA A 423 -30.37 -21.71 -20.45
CA ALA A 423 -31.49 -20.83 -20.79
C ALA A 423 -31.76 -20.77 -22.31
N VAL A 424 -30.75 -20.99 -23.17
CA VAL A 424 -30.93 -20.88 -24.63
C VAL A 424 -31.94 -21.92 -25.15
N ARG A 425 -32.90 -21.46 -25.99
CA ARG A 425 -33.96 -22.29 -26.60
C ARG A 425 -34.01 -22.19 -28.12
N GLU A 426 -33.59 -21.05 -28.68
CA GLU A 426 -33.55 -20.75 -30.11
C GLU A 426 -32.28 -19.91 -30.37
N GLY A 427 -31.69 -20.01 -31.56
CA GLY A 427 -30.46 -19.29 -31.92
C GLY A 427 -29.16 -20.01 -31.53
N LEU A 428 -28.03 -19.30 -31.57
CA LEU A 428 -26.69 -19.83 -31.30
C LEU A 428 -26.55 -20.28 -29.82
N ALA A 429 -25.93 -21.44 -29.61
CA ALA A 429 -25.60 -21.98 -28.30
C ALA A 429 -24.26 -22.71 -28.31
N VAL A 430 -23.52 -22.65 -27.21
CA VAL A 430 -22.39 -23.53 -26.93
C VAL A 430 -22.76 -24.46 -25.78
N ASN A 431 -22.67 -25.77 -25.98
CA ASN A 431 -22.89 -26.76 -24.92
C ASN A 431 -21.57 -27.38 -24.44
N LEU A 432 -21.32 -27.34 -23.14
CA LEU A 432 -20.11 -27.90 -22.53
C LEU A 432 -20.33 -29.34 -22.05
N ASN A 433 -19.51 -30.27 -22.57
CA ASN A 433 -19.36 -31.62 -22.06
C ASN A 433 -17.96 -31.81 -21.45
N ILE A 434 -17.89 -32.48 -20.30
CA ILE A 434 -16.64 -32.66 -19.53
C ILE A 434 -16.35 -34.14 -19.38
N THR A 435 -15.09 -34.56 -19.50
CA THR A 435 -14.68 -35.97 -19.34
C THR A 435 -13.26 -36.07 -18.75
N PRO A 436 -13.04 -36.87 -17.68
CA PRO A 436 -13.99 -37.74 -16.99
C PRO A 436 -14.93 -36.99 -16.02
N VAL A 437 -15.98 -37.66 -15.56
CA VAL A 437 -16.84 -37.23 -14.46
C VAL A 437 -16.89 -38.35 -13.40
N PRO A 438 -16.70 -38.08 -12.09
CA PRO A 438 -16.41 -36.78 -11.49
C PRO A 438 -15.04 -36.22 -11.91
N VAL A 439 -14.94 -34.88 -11.94
CA VAL A 439 -13.68 -34.18 -12.23
C VAL A 439 -12.78 -34.23 -10.99
N ALA A 440 -11.48 -34.39 -11.20
CA ALA A 440 -10.49 -34.48 -10.12
C ALA A 440 -9.31 -33.52 -10.36
N ALA A 441 -8.89 -32.83 -9.29
CA ALA A 441 -7.73 -31.95 -9.31
C ALA A 441 -6.45 -32.74 -9.68
N GLY A 442 -5.52 -32.07 -10.36
CA GLY A 442 -4.30 -32.67 -10.89
C GLY A 442 -4.51 -33.68 -12.04
N THR A 443 -5.75 -33.90 -12.49
CA THR A 443 -6.08 -34.86 -13.55
C THR A 443 -6.43 -34.12 -14.85
N SER A 444 -5.79 -34.54 -15.95
CA SER A 444 -6.11 -34.02 -17.30
C SER A 444 -7.56 -34.34 -17.65
N THR A 445 -8.32 -33.27 -17.85
CA THR A 445 -9.77 -33.27 -18.07
C THR A 445 -10.05 -32.65 -19.43
N ARG A 446 -10.75 -33.38 -20.28
CA ARG A 446 -11.16 -32.91 -21.60
C ARG A 446 -12.45 -32.10 -21.48
N LEU A 447 -12.42 -30.89 -22.03
CA LEU A 447 -13.55 -29.97 -22.17
C LEU A 447 -13.94 -29.93 -23.64
N ASP A 448 -15.15 -30.35 -23.95
CA ASP A 448 -15.74 -30.45 -25.29
C ASP A 448 -16.85 -29.41 -25.44
N PHE A 449 -16.65 -28.43 -26.31
CA PHE A 449 -17.57 -27.32 -26.56
C PHE A 449 -18.28 -27.54 -27.90
N PHE A 450 -19.57 -27.88 -27.85
CA PHE A 450 -20.39 -28.12 -29.03
C PHE A 450 -21.19 -26.86 -29.40
N VAL A 451 -20.75 -26.17 -30.44
CA VAL A 451 -21.34 -24.94 -30.98
C VAL A 451 -22.44 -25.30 -31.97
N ASN A 452 -23.67 -24.85 -31.72
CA ASN A 452 -24.85 -25.32 -32.43
C ASN A 452 -26.03 -24.33 -32.42
N GLU A 453 -26.91 -24.43 -33.41
CA GLU A 453 -28.19 -23.72 -33.42
C GLU A 453 -29.31 -24.50 -32.72
N LYS A 454 -29.97 -23.85 -31.77
CA LYS A 454 -31.22 -24.32 -31.13
C LYS A 454 -32.44 -23.90 -31.96
N PRO A 455 -33.53 -24.69 -31.96
CA PRO A 455 -33.74 -25.93 -31.21
C PRO A 455 -33.21 -27.20 -31.91
N GLY A 456 -32.60 -27.09 -33.09
CA GLY A 456 -32.22 -28.24 -33.92
C GLY A 456 -30.96 -29.00 -33.48
N ASN A 457 -30.10 -28.39 -32.65
CA ASN A 457 -28.73 -28.82 -32.39
C ASN A 457 -27.90 -28.96 -33.67
N ILE A 458 -28.11 -28.06 -34.64
CA ILE A 458 -27.39 -28.07 -35.93
C ILE A 458 -25.97 -27.54 -35.68
N PRO A 459 -24.90 -28.29 -36.03
CA PRO A 459 -23.53 -27.83 -35.77
C PRO A 459 -23.17 -26.56 -36.56
N VAL A 460 -22.56 -25.59 -35.88
CA VAL A 460 -22.04 -24.34 -36.48
C VAL A 460 -20.54 -24.51 -36.73
N THR A 461 -20.08 -24.22 -37.94
CA THR A 461 -18.66 -24.45 -38.35
C THR A 461 -17.98 -23.22 -38.96
N ASP A 462 -18.74 -22.14 -39.13
CA ASP A 462 -18.38 -20.86 -39.74
C ASP A 462 -18.29 -19.76 -38.67
N LEU A 463 -17.57 -20.08 -37.58
CA LEU A 463 -17.15 -19.10 -36.59
C LEU A 463 -16.08 -18.16 -37.16
N GLU A 464 -16.09 -16.92 -36.70
CA GLU A 464 -15.06 -15.94 -37.01
C GLU A 464 -13.86 -16.07 -36.06
N ILE A 465 -12.69 -15.63 -36.53
CA ILE A 465 -11.53 -15.46 -35.66
C ILE A 465 -11.63 -14.09 -35.00
N GLU A 466 -11.60 -14.08 -33.68
CA GLU A 466 -11.46 -12.89 -32.85
C GLU A 466 -10.29 -13.12 -31.89
N HIS A 467 -9.49 -12.09 -31.59
CA HIS A 467 -8.29 -12.21 -30.74
C HIS A 467 -7.40 -13.44 -31.07
N GLU A 468 -7.16 -13.66 -32.37
CA GLU A 468 -6.37 -14.75 -32.96
C GLU A 468 -6.93 -16.18 -32.76
N LYS A 469 -8.10 -16.37 -32.14
CA LYS A 469 -8.70 -17.69 -31.84
C LYS A 469 -10.14 -17.78 -32.37
N LEU A 470 -10.69 -18.99 -32.40
CA LEU A 470 -12.11 -19.24 -32.76
C LEU A 470 -13.03 -19.31 -31.53
N MET A 471 -12.45 -19.47 -30.34
CA MET A 471 -13.17 -19.55 -29.08
C MET A 471 -12.22 -19.20 -27.93
N HIS A 472 -12.68 -18.35 -27.02
CA HIS A 472 -12.03 -18.10 -25.74
C HIS A 472 -12.82 -18.82 -24.66
N VAL A 473 -12.14 -19.51 -23.74
CA VAL A 473 -12.76 -20.15 -22.59
C VAL A 473 -12.10 -19.60 -21.34
N ILE A 474 -12.88 -18.92 -20.53
CA ILE A 474 -12.45 -18.34 -19.26
C ILE A 474 -13.16 -19.09 -18.13
N GLY A 475 -12.44 -19.46 -17.09
CA GLY A 475 -13.03 -20.14 -15.93
C GLY A 475 -12.35 -19.77 -14.63
N VAL A 476 -13.14 -19.72 -13.57
CA VAL A 476 -12.70 -19.32 -12.22
C VAL A 476 -13.32 -20.18 -11.14
N ARG A 477 -12.60 -20.32 -10.02
CA ARG A 477 -13.08 -20.97 -8.79
C ARG A 477 -13.96 -20.03 -7.95
N SER A 478 -14.72 -20.56 -6.98
CA SER A 478 -15.64 -19.76 -6.13
C SER A 478 -14.95 -18.74 -5.23
N ASP A 479 -13.69 -18.98 -4.87
CA ASP A 479 -12.85 -17.99 -4.18
C ASP A 479 -12.16 -16.99 -5.11
N LEU A 480 -12.33 -17.14 -6.43
CA LEU A 480 -11.61 -16.44 -7.49
C LEU A 480 -10.07 -16.57 -7.39
N ASN A 481 -9.52 -17.52 -6.63
CA ASN A 481 -8.06 -17.72 -6.45
C ASN A 481 -7.42 -18.57 -7.55
N GLU A 482 -8.23 -19.22 -8.38
CA GLU A 482 -7.77 -19.99 -9.55
C GLU A 482 -8.53 -19.45 -10.76
N PHE A 483 -7.78 -19.02 -11.78
CA PHE A 483 -8.27 -18.48 -13.04
C PHE A 483 -7.55 -19.18 -14.20
N PHE A 484 -8.29 -19.50 -15.25
CA PHE A 484 -7.72 -19.95 -16.52
C PHE A 484 -8.39 -19.28 -17.70
N HIS A 485 -7.60 -18.98 -18.73
CA HIS A 485 -8.05 -18.57 -20.05
C HIS A 485 -7.36 -19.50 -21.05
N ILE A 486 -8.15 -20.27 -21.80
CA ILE A 486 -7.69 -21.33 -22.70
C ILE A 486 -8.47 -21.28 -24.03
N HIS A 487 -7.90 -21.84 -25.10
CA HIS A 487 -8.46 -21.71 -26.46
C HIS A 487 -8.74 -23.09 -27.08
N PRO A 488 -10.00 -23.55 -27.09
CA PRO A 488 -10.37 -24.80 -27.73
C PRO A 488 -10.08 -24.85 -29.23
N VAL A 489 -9.64 -26.01 -29.72
CA VAL A 489 -9.33 -26.23 -31.14
C VAL A 489 -10.40 -27.09 -31.81
N VAL A 490 -10.69 -26.80 -33.08
CA VAL A 490 -11.66 -27.54 -33.89
C VAL A 490 -11.24 -29.01 -34.04
N THR A 491 -12.20 -29.93 -33.88
CA THR A 491 -12.00 -31.37 -34.04
C THR A 491 -12.53 -31.89 -35.39
N ASP A 492 -12.30 -33.17 -35.69
CA ASP A 492 -12.90 -33.85 -36.85
C ASP A 492 -14.45 -33.92 -36.81
N THR A 493 -15.08 -33.55 -35.68
CA THR A 493 -16.55 -33.50 -35.52
C THR A 493 -17.04 -32.08 -35.79
N PRO A 494 -17.97 -31.87 -36.75
CA PRO A 494 -18.55 -30.55 -37.02
C PRO A 494 -19.11 -29.88 -35.77
N GLY A 495 -18.81 -28.59 -35.60
CA GLY A 495 -19.23 -27.76 -34.46
C GLY A 495 -18.62 -28.13 -33.11
N LEU A 496 -17.71 -29.11 -33.05
CA LEU A 496 -17.07 -29.51 -31.79
C LEU A 496 -15.64 -28.97 -31.72
N LEU A 497 -15.42 -28.04 -30.78
CA LEU A 497 -14.10 -27.60 -30.36
C LEU A 497 -13.72 -28.29 -29.04
N SER A 498 -12.43 -28.51 -28.80
CA SER A 498 -11.95 -29.32 -27.67
C SER A 498 -10.65 -28.78 -27.09
N VAL A 499 -10.47 -28.92 -25.78
CA VAL A 499 -9.23 -28.63 -25.05
C VAL A 499 -9.04 -29.60 -23.87
N ASN A 500 -7.79 -29.91 -23.52
CA ASN A 500 -7.48 -30.60 -22.27
C ASN A 500 -7.00 -29.56 -21.24
N HIS A 501 -7.64 -29.51 -20.08
CA HIS A 501 -7.29 -28.65 -18.96
C HIS A 501 -6.98 -29.49 -17.72
N VAL A 502 -6.12 -28.99 -16.82
CA VAL A 502 -5.82 -29.64 -15.53
C VAL A 502 -6.22 -28.67 -14.43
N PHE A 503 -7.36 -28.93 -13.79
CA PHE A 503 -7.75 -28.17 -12.61
C PHE A 503 -6.74 -28.40 -11.49
N SER A 504 -6.17 -27.31 -10.98
CA SER A 504 -5.14 -27.27 -9.93
C SER A 504 -5.67 -27.67 -8.55
N GLN A 505 -6.88 -27.22 -8.20
CA GLN A 505 -7.46 -27.31 -6.85
C GLN A 505 -8.85 -27.96 -6.85
N PRO A 506 -9.30 -28.53 -5.71
CA PRO A 506 -10.70 -28.88 -5.53
C PRO A 506 -11.56 -27.65 -5.26
N GLY A 507 -12.81 -27.63 -5.74
CA GLY A 507 -13.72 -26.48 -5.57
C GLY A 507 -14.89 -26.53 -6.54
N PHE A 508 -15.70 -25.47 -6.55
CA PHE A 508 -16.64 -25.19 -7.63
C PHE A 508 -16.03 -24.18 -8.59
N TYR A 509 -16.17 -24.44 -9.89
CA TYR A 509 -15.69 -23.57 -10.96
C TYR A 509 -16.85 -23.14 -11.86
N LYS A 510 -16.99 -21.84 -12.10
CA LYS A 510 -17.82 -21.29 -13.19
C LYS A 510 -16.94 -21.17 -14.43
N ILE A 511 -17.50 -21.48 -15.60
CA ILE A 511 -16.82 -21.46 -16.89
C ILE A 511 -17.70 -20.70 -17.87
N TRP A 512 -17.08 -19.89 -18.72
CA TRP A 512 -17.69 -19.21 -19.85
C TRP A 512 -16.96 -19.59 -21.14
N SER A 513 -17.67 -19.68 -22.25
CA SER A 513 -17.06 -19.67 -23.59
C SER A 513 -17.54 -18.47 -24.40
N GLU A 514 -16.62 -17.82 -25.10
CA GLU A 514 -16.90 -16.73 -26.02
C GLU A 514 -16.59 -17.16 -27.45
N VAL A 515 -17.50 -16.85 -28.37
CA VAL A 515 -17.38 -17.11 -29.80
C VAL A 515 -17.92 -15.92 -30.60
N LYS A 516 -17.38 -15.72 -31.81
CA LYS A 516 -17.85 -14.70 -32.73
C LYS A 516 -18.58 -15.30 -33.94
N LYS A 517 -19.75 -14.74 -34.28
CA LYS A 517 -20.58 -15.20 -35.39
C LYS A 517 -21.33 -14.02 -36.03
N ASP A 518 -21.30 -13.94 -37.35
CA ASP A 518 -22.03 -12.95 -38.16
C ASP A 518 -21.74 -11.49 -37.77
N GLY A 519 -20.51 -11.24 -37.31
CA GLY A 519 -20.01 -9.97 -36.80
C GLY A 519 -20.23 -9.72 -35.30
N GLU A 520 -21.05 -10.52 -34.61
CA GLU A 520 -21.43 -10.34 -33.21
C GLU A 520 -20.64 -11.29 -32.28
N ASN A 521 -20.26 -10.78 -31.10
CA ASN A 521 -19.62 -11.58 -30.04
C ASN A 521 -20.69 -12.14 -29.09
N HIS A 522 -20.60 -13.42 -28.74
CA HIS A 522 -21.52 -14.08 -27.81
C HIS A 522 -20.73 -14.78 -26.68
N ALA A 523 -21.15 -14.58 -25.44
CA ALA A 523 -20.63 -15.26 -24.25
C ALA A 523 -21.67 -16.24 -23.68
N PHE A 524 -21.24 -17.47 -23.41
CA PHE A 524 -22.06 -18.54 -22.88
C PHE A 524 -21.57 -18.97 -21.51
N GLY A 525 -22.32 -18.61 -20.46
CA GLY A 525 -22.13 -19.13 -19.11
C GLY A 525 -22.55 -20.60 -19.02
N HIS A 526 -21.63 -21.45 -18.59
CA HIS A 526 -21.86 -22.90 -18.44
C HIS A 526 -22.31 -23.27 -17.02
N PRO A 527 -22.85 -24.49 -16.81
CA PRO A 527 -23.11 -25.02 -15.48
C PRO A 527 -21.83 -25.15 -14.64
N GLU A 528 -21.97 -25.01 -13.32
CA GLU A 528 -20.86 -25.13 -12.37
C GLU A 528 -20.18 -26.51 -12.41
N THR A 529 -18.87 -26.52 -12.50
CA THR A 529 -18.03 -27.72 -12.49
C THR A 529 -17.51 -27.98 -11.08
N SER A 530 -17.95 -29.08 -10.47
CA SER A 530 -17.43 -29.52 -9.16
C SER A 530 -16.17 -30.37 -9.33
N VAL A 531 -15.03 -29.84 -8.89
CA VAL A 531 -13.72 -30.50 -8.92
C VAL A 531 -13.41 -31.11 -7.56
N THR A 532 -13.08 -32.40 -7.55
CA THR A 532 -12.78 -33.18 -6.33
C THR A 532 -11.28 -33.34 -6.10
N GLY A 533 -10.85 -33.48 -4.85
CA GLY A 533 -9.42 -33.56 -4.49
C GLY A 533 -9.17 -33.32 -3.00
N GLU A 534 -7.90 -33.35 -2.60
CA GLU A 534 -7.44 -32.94 -1.28
C GLU A 534 -7.07 -31.44 -1.28
N GLY A 535 -7.32 -30.74 -0.17
CA GLY A 535 -7.10 -29.29 -0.03
C GLY A 535 -8.31 -28.56 0.57
N ALA A 536 -8.16 -27.25 0.82
CA ALA A 536 -9.31 -26.38 1.02
C ALA A 536 -10.13 -26.32 -0.28
N ARG A 537 -11.47 -26.20 -0.18
CA ARG A 537 -12.34 -26.08 -1.36
C ARG A 537 -12.57 -24.65 -1.86
N GLU A 538 -12.40 -23.70 -0.94
CA GLU A 538 -12.59 -22.27 -1.14
C GLU A 538 -11.79 -21.56 -0.04
N GLU A 539 -11.06 -20.49 -0.40
CA GLU A 539 -10.33 -19.65 0.56
C GLU A 539 -10.28 -18.18 0.07
N LYS A 540 -11.47 -17.57 -0.16
CA LYS A 540 -11.61 -16.23 -0.77
C LYS A 540 -10.79 -15.18 0.00
N LYS A 541 -9.72 -14.68 -0.62
CA LYS A 541 -8.82 -13.66 -0.08
C LYS A 541 -8.87 -12.41 -0.94
N VAL A 542 -9.63 -11.44 -0.44
CA VAL A 542 -9.84 -10.15 -1.08
C VAL A 542 -8.64 -9.22 -0.76
N SER A 543 -8.25 -8.35 -1.69
CA SER A 543 -7.15 -7.40 -1.51
C SER A 543 -7.24 -6.23 -2.49
N PHE A 544 -7.44 -5.02 -1.99
CA PHE A 544 -7.49 -3.79 -2.79
C PHE A 544 -6.09 -3.20 -3.09
N GLY A 545 -5.01 -3.92 -2.77
CA GLY A 545 -3.64 -3.49 -3.07
C GLY A 545 -3.47 -3.18 -4.56
N ARG A 546 -3.27 -1.89 -4.88
CA ARG A 546 -3.12 -1.36 -6.25
C ARG A 546 -1.79 -1.72 -6.93
N ASN A 547 -1.02 -2.65 -6.36
CA ASN A 547 0.26 -3.07 -6.90
C ASN A 547 0.60 -4.51 -6.47
N VAL A 548 0.75 -5.41 -7.45
CA VAL A 548 1.00 -6.84 -7.24
C VAL A 548 2.34 -7.28 -7.85
N ILE A 549 2.88 -8.39 -7.33
CA ILE A 549 4.16 -8.94 -7.73
C ILE A 549 3.95 -10.30 -8.41
N ILE A 550 4.31 -10.39 -9.69
CA ILE A 550 4.20 -11.60 -10.51
C ILE A 550 5.61 -11.94 -11.03
N GLY A 551 6.22 -12.98 -10.46
CA GLY A 551 7.60 -13.36 -10.77
C GLY A 551 8.60 -12.25 -10.41
N GLN A 552 9.24 -11.65 -11.41
CA GLN A 552 10.18 -10.52 -11.26
C GLN A 552 9.54 -9.14 -11.55
N TYR A 553 8.23 -9.13 -11.84
CA TYR A 553 7.50 -7.96 -12.31
C TYR A 553 6.60 -7.39 -11.20
N GLN A 554 6.50 -6.07 -11.19
CA GLN A 554 5.67 -5.28 -10.30
C GLN A 554 4.62 -4.60 -11.20
N VAL A 555 3.37 -5.09 -11.15
CA VAL A 555 2.24 -4.56 -11.93
C VAL A 555 1.44 -3.63 -11.05
N SER A 556 1.23 -2.39 -11.48
CA SER A 556 0.38 -1.40 -10.83
C SER A 556 -0.96 -1.28 -11.56
N LEU A 557 -2.05 -1.08 -10.81
CA LEU A 557 -3.34 -0.64 -11.32
C LEU A 557 -3.63 0.75 -10.73
N LYS A 558 -3.70 1.76 -11.58
CA LYS A 558 -4.26 3.08 -11.24
C LYS A 558 -5.73 3.11 -11.68
N LEU A 559 -6.57 3.61 -10.78
CA LEU A 559 -8.02 3.66 -10.88
C LEU A 559 -8.49 4.83 -10.00
N ASP A 560 -9.41 5.66 -10.48
CA ASP A 560 -9.96 6.76 -9.68
C ASP A 560 -11.05 6.21 -8.74
N GLU A 561 -11.00 6.58 -7.45
CA GLU A 561 -11.86 5.99 -6.41
C GLU A 561 -12.73 7.04 -5.67
N PRO A 562 -13.95 6.67 -5.23
CA PRO A 562 -14.55 5.33 -5.31
C PRO A 562 -15.11 5.02 -6.71
N VAL A 563 -15.00 3.76 -7.10
CA VAL A 563 -15.69 3.23 -8.29
C VAL A 563 -17.19 3.20 -8.01
N VAL A 564 -18.00 3.78 -8.89
CA VAL A 564 -19.46 3.85 -8.74
C VAL A 564 -20.15 3.09 -9.88
N LYS A 565 -21.16 2.29 -9.53
CA LYS A 565 -22.04 1.56 -10.48
C LYS A 565 -22.53 2.48 -11.61
N GLY A 566 -22.57 1.96 -12.83
CA GLY A 566 -23.16 2.63 -14.00
C GLY A 566 -22.43 3.91 -14.45
N HIS A 567 -21.18 4.11 -14.01
CA HIS A 567 -20.28 5.14 -14.55
C HIS A 567 -19.10 4.43 -15.24
N GLU A 568 -18.54 5.07 -16.26
CA GLU A 568 -17.29 4.65 -16.89
C GLU A 568 -16.09 5.06 -16.02
N HIS A 569 -15.13 4.15 -15.84
CA HIS A 569 -13.89 4.36 -15.11
C HIS A 569 -12.69 3.94 -15.96
N GLU A 570 -11.60 4.70 -15.90
CA GLU A 570 -10.32 4.35 -16.51
C GLU A 570 -9.50 3.45 -15.57
N LEU A 571 -9.03 2.32 -16.09
CA LEU A 571 -8.13 1.37 -15.44
C LEU A 571 -6.79 1.41 -16.19
N SER A 572 -5.80 2.10 -15.62
CA SER A 572 -4.45 2.21 -16.19
C SER A 572 -3.51 1.18 -15.56
N PHE A 573 -2.91 0.32 -16.36
CA PHE A 573 -1.91 -0.65 -15.92
C PHE A 573 -0.50 -0.20 -16.28
N ASP A 574 0.43 -0.37 -15.35
CA ASP A 574 1.86 -0.01 -15.50
C ASP A 574 2.72 -1.17 -14.99
N ILE A 575 3.71 -1.59 -15.79
CA ILE A 575 4.52 -2.79 -15.57
C ILE A 575 6.00 -2.44 -15.49
N HIS A 576 6.59 -2.69 -14.32
CA HIS A 576 7.99 -2.41 -14.03
C HIS A 576 8.70 -3.66 -13.46
N THR A 577 10.02 -3.75 -13.63
CA THR A 577 10.86 -4.72 -12.91
C THR A 577 11.05 -4.30 -11.44
N PHE A 578 11.65 -5.16 -10.60
CA PHE A 578 12.00 -4.75 -9.22
C PHE A 578 13.04 -3.63 -9.11
N THR A 579 13.94 -3.50 -10.10
CA THR A 579 14.85 -2.35 -10.27
C THR A 579 14.11 -1.10 -10.75
N GLY A 580 12.89 -1.26 -11.27
CA GLY A 580 12.06 -0.24 -11.89
C GLY A 580 12.64 0.25 -13.21
N ASP A 581 13.10 -0.70 -14.00
CA ASP A 581 13.15 -0.55 -15.44
C ASP A 581 11.75 -0.92 -15.98
N GLU A 582 11.29 -0.18 -16.99
CA GLU A 582 10.03 -0.39 -17.69
C GLU A 582 10.01 -1.74 -18.42
N VAL A 583 8.84 -2.37 -18.54
CA VAL A 583 8.68 -3.71 -19.14
C VAL A 583 7.87 -3.62 -20.42
N GLU A 584 8.55 -3.57 -21.57
CA GLU A 584 7.91 -3.64 -22.89
C GLU A 584 7.10 -4.95 -23.02
N VAL A 585 5.85 -4.84 -23.48
CA VAL A 585 4.89 -5.96 -23.55
C VAL A 585 4.70 -6.39 -25.00
N GLU A 586 4.85 -7.68 -25.31
CA GLU A 586 4.57 -8.24 -26.63
C GLU A 586 3.06 -8.50 -26.82
N GLU A 587 2.56 -8.38 -28.05
CA GLU A 587 1.15 -8.68 -28.35
C GLU A 587 0.85 -10.15 -28.08
N TYR A 588 -0.25 -10.37 -27.37
CA TYR A 588 -0.86 -11.65 -27.04
C TYR A 588 -2.31 -11.60 -27.48
N LEU A 589 -2.77 -12.52 -28.34
CA LEU A 589 -4.17 -12.56 -28.80
C LEU A 589 -4.60 -11.23 -29.47
N ALA A 590 -3.67 -10.60 -30.20
CA ALA A 590 -3.78 -9.29 -30.85
C ALA A 590 -4.06 -8.08 -29.92
N ALA A 591 -3.64 -8.12 -28.65
CA ALA A 591 -3.53 -6.95 -27.76
C ALA A 591 -2.30 -7.03 -26.84
N LYS A 592 -1.85 -5.90 -26.28
CA LYS A 592 -0.75 -5.90 -25.28
C LYS A 592 -1.15 -6.54 -23.95
N MET A 593 -2.44 -6.49 -23.60
CA MET A 593 -2.98 -7.07 -22.38
C MET A 593 -4.45 -7.43 -22.59
N HIS A 594 -4.93 -8.48 -21.92
CA HIS A 594 -6.34 -8.85 -21.86
C HIS A 594 -6.84 -8.71 -20.42
N LEU A 595 -8.06 -8.22 -20.24
CA LEU A 595 -8.62 -7.96 -18.91
C LEU A 595 -9.96 -8.68 -18.74
N SER A 596 -9.99 -9.74 -17.93
CA SER A 596 -11.25 -10.36 -17.49
C SER A 596 -11.67 -9.77 -16.15
N VAL A 597 -12.87 -9.20 -16.05
CA VAL A 597 -13.40 -8.60 -14.82
C VAL A 597 -14.68 -9.32 -14.41
N ILE A 598 -14.67 -9.92 -13.22
CA ILE A 598 -15.67 -10.91 -12.78
C ILE A 598 -16.18 -10.53 -11.39
N LYS A 599 -17.50 -10.45 -11.21
CA LYS A 599 -18.12 -10.22 -9.89
C LYS A 599 -18.04 -11.48 -9.03
N ASP A 600 -17.92 -11.32 -7.72
CA ASP A 600 -17.51 -12.39 -6.80
C ASP A 600 -18.61 -13.40 -6.42
N ASP A 601 -19.82 -13.20 -6.94
CA ASP A 601 -20.94 -14.15 -7.02
C ASP A 601 -21.18 -14.69 -8.45
N TRP A 602 -20.24 -14.44 -9.36
CA TRP A 602 -20.23 -14.82 -10.78
C TRP A 602 -21.37 -14.27 -11.66
N ASN A 603 -22.24 -13.39 -11.16
CA ASN A 603 -23.40 -12.94 -11.95
C ASN A 603 -23.07 -11.90 -13.04
N GLN A 604 -21.86 -11.33 -13.01
CA GLN A 604 -21.34 -10.39 -14.01
C GLN A 604 -19.94 -10.85 -14.46
N PHE A 605 -19.75 -10.95 -15.77
CA PHE A 605 -18.49 -11.29 -16.44
C PHE A 605 -18.27 -10.30 -17.58
N MET A 606 -17.06 -9.72 -17.67
CA MET A 606 -16.67 -8.76 -18.70
C MET A 606 -15.27 -9.12 -19.23
N HIS A 607 -15.12 -9.31 -20.55
CA HIS A 607 -13.83 -9.35 -21.22
C HIS A 607 -13.59 -7.97 -21.85
N ILE A 608 -12.51 -7.31 -21.44
CA ILE A 608 -12.20 -5.92 -21.79
C ILE A 608 -10.82 -5.88 -22.44
N HIS A 609 -10.67 -5.02 -23.45
CA HIS A 609 -9.47 -4.85 -24.25
C HIS A 609 -8.95 -3.42 -24.14
N PRO A 610 -7.63 -3.19 -24.29
CA PRO A 610 -7.05 -1.88 -24.06
C PRO A 610 -7.46 -0.88 -25.13
N VAL A 611 -7.61 0.37 -24.73
CA VAL A 611 -7.90 1.49 -25.62
C VAL A 611 -6.74 1.64 -26.61
N ARG A 612 -7.02 1.52 -27.91
CA ARG A 612 -6.00 1.65 -28.95
C ARG A 612 -5.53 3.11 -29.07
N ASP A 613 -4.23 3.34 -28.93
CA ASP A 613 -3.61 4.65 -29.12
C ASP A 613 -3.95 5.26 -30.48
N ALA A 614 -4.49 6.49 -30.47
CA ALA A 614 -4.95 7.17 -31.68
C ALA A 614 -3.81 7.70 -32.60
N GLU A 615 -2.53 7.47 -32.27
CA GLU A 615 -1.38 8.05 -33.01
C GLU A 615 -1.19 7.50 -34.43
N HIS A 616 -1.82 6.37 -34.81
CA HIS A 616 -1.65 5.78 -36.16
C HIS A 616 -2.73 6.13 -37.19
N ALA A 617 -3.77 6.89 -36.83
CA ALA A 617 -4.83 7.29 -37.77
C ALA A 617 -4.46 8.49 -38.67
N ALA A 618 -3.30 9.12 -38.48
CA ALA A 618 -3.01 10.48 -38.96
C ALA A 618 -1.75 10.68 -39.82
N LEU A 619 -1.15 9.61 -40.39
CA LEU A 619 -0.04 9.72 -41.37
C LEU A 619 -0.28 8.85 -42.62
N GLY A 620 -1.29 9.26 -43.41
CA GLY A 620 -1.73 8.58 -44.63
C GLY A 620 -1.62 9.45 -45.90
N GLU A 621 -0.45 10.02 -46.17
CA GLU A 621 -0.14 10.75 -47.42
C GLU A 621 1.10 10.14 -48.10
N ASN A 622 1.24 10.05 -49.43
CA ASN A 622 0.27 10.25 -50.51
C ASN A 622 0.83 9.59 -51.81
N GLY A 623 -0.04 9.23 -52.77
CA GLY A 623 0.37 9.16 -54.19
C GLY A 623 0.24 7.83 -54.96
N ALA A 624 -0.97 7.54 -55.45
CA ALA A 624 -1.17 6.80 -56.70
C ALA A 624 -2.47 7.26 -57.39
N ILE A 625 -2.37 8.11 -58.41
CA ILE A 625 -3.51 8.56 -59.23
C ILE A 625 -3.77 7.58 -60.37
N ALA A 626 -5.00 7.04 -60.43
CA ALA A 626 -5.54 6.33 -61.59
C ALA A 626 -7.05 6.62 -61.70
N GLU A 627 -7.50 7.00 -62.90
CA GLU A 627 -8.89 7.43 -63.15
C GLU A 627 -9.84 6.25 -63.39
N SER A 628 -11.10 6.36 -62.93
CA SER A 628 -12.26 5.86 -63.69
C SER A 628 -13.55 6.59 -63.28
N ASN A 629 -14.49 6.70 -64.24
CA ASN A 629 -15.62 7.64 -64.20
C ASN A 629 -16.84 7.14 -63.41
N GLY A 630 -17.60 8.06 -62.80
CA GLY A 630 -18.96 7.81 -62.30
C GLY A 630 -19.69 9.09 -61.86
N GLN A 631 -20.88 9.35 -62.42
CA GLN A 631 -21.79 10.45 -62.03
C GLN A 631 -22.59 10.02 -60.76
N GLU A 632 -23.22 10.84 -59.93
CA GLU A 632 -23.96 12.11 -60.11
C GLU A 632 -23.71 13.09 -58.91
N LEU A 633 -23.56 14.41 -59.10
CA LEU A 633 -24.62 15.42 -59.14
C LEU A 633 -25.66 15.39 -57.99
N PHE A 634 -25.49 16.24 -56.97
CA PHE A 634 -26.57 17.15 -56.53
C PHE A 634 -26.01 18.46 -55.94
N GLN A 635 -26.83 19.52 -55.91
CA GLN A 635 -26.35 20.89 -55.69
C GLN A 635 -26.55 21.44 -54.27
N ARG A 636 -25.46 22.01 -53.73
CA ARG A 636 -25.37 23.38 -53.16
C ARG A 636 -26.68 24.00 -52.66
N ASN A 637 -26.69 24.39 -51.38
CA ASN A 637 -27.26 25.69 -51.03
C ASN A 637 -26.47 26.41 -49.93
N LYS A 638 -26.26 27.73 -50.11
CA LYS A 638 -25.60 28.64 -49.18
C LYS A 638 -26.61 29.72 -48.82
N ILE A 639 -26.80 30.00 -47.53
CA ILE A 639 -27.37 31.28 -47.08
C ILE A 639 -26.46 31.83 -45.99
N SER A 640 -26.13 33.11 -46.09
CA SER A 640 -25.24 33.84 -45.20
C SER A 640 -25.80 35.23 -44.92
N ASN A 641 -25.82 35.65 -43.66
CA ASN A 641 -25.96 37.03 -43.18
C ASN A 641 -25.57 37.02 -41.67
N GLY A 642 -24.95 38.06 -41.09
CA GLY A 642 -24.38 39.26 -41.69
C GLY A 642 -24.37 40.47 -40.72
N ALA A 643 -23.26 41.22 -40.72
CA ALA A 643 -23.04 42.56 -40.13
C ALA A 643 -22.70 42.72 -38.61
N HIS A 644 -21.50 43.27 -38.38
CA HIS A 644 -21.00 44.10 -37.26
C HIS A 644 -21.66 45.52 -37.29
N PRO A 645 -21.53 46.45 -36.29
CA PRO A 645 -20.30 47.01 -35.64
C PRO A 645 -20.20 46.73 -34.13
N GLU A 646 -19.03 46.55 -33.49
CA GLU A 646 -17.89 47.49 -33.24
C GLU A 646 -18.16 48.58 -32.18
N GLU A 647 -17.43 48.49 -31.06
CA GLU A 647 -16.92 49.65 -30.30
C GLU A 647 -15.57 49.22 -29.66
N GLU A 648 -14.57 50.11 -29.61
CA GLU A 648 -13.18 49.75 -29.30
C GLU A 648 -12.85 49.70 -27.79
N GLY A 649 -11.91 48.84 -27.41
CA GLY A 649 -11.49 48.62 -26.00
C GLY A 649 -10.12 47.97 -25.87
N ASP A 650 -9.09 48.65 -26.40
CA ASP A 650 -7.67 48.25 -26.43
C ASP A 650 -7.13 47.53 -25.17
N HIS A 651 -6.44 46.40 -25.37
CA HIS A 651 -5.14 46.13 -24.73
C HIS A 651 -4.31 45.07 -25.48
N HIS A 652 -3.00 45.31 -25.59
CA HIS A 652 -2.05 44.51 -26.38
C HIS A 652 -1.76 43.09 -25.87
N GLY A 653 -1.55 42.15 -26.81
CA GLY A 653 -1.11 40.77 -26.52
C GLY A 653 -0.56 40.02 -27.74
N ILE A 654 0.34 40.64 -28.52
CA ILE A 654 0.82 40.06 -29.79
C ILE A 654 1.78 38.88 -29.56
N ARG A 655 1.47 37.76 -30.21
CA ARG A 655 2.29 36.54 -30.34
C ARG A 655 2.98 36.57 -31.70
N LEU A 656 4.32 36.44 -31.78
CA LEU A 656 5.06 35.84 -32.92
C LEU A 656 6.59 35.74 -32.68
N VAL A 657 7.08 34.49 -32.81
CA VAL A 657 8.34 33.98 -33.42
C VAL A 657 9.10 35.04 -34.28
N PRO A 658 10.46 35.16 -34.29
CA PRO A 658 11.38 34.04 -34.53
C PRO A 658 12.80 34.08 -33.90
N GLU A 659 13.58 33.00 -34.12
CA GLU A 659 14.73 32.93 -35.06
C GLU A 659 15.86 31.99 -34.57
N ALA A 660 16.57 31.36 -35.51
CA ALA A 660 17.55 30.31 -35.24
C ALA A 660 18.94 30.68 -35.76
N PHE A 661 19.99 30.18 -35.11
CA PHE A 661 21.35 30.16 -35.66
C PHE A 661 22.02 28.80 -35.40
N ALA A 662 22.44 28.15 -36.48
CA ALA A 662 23.27 26.96 -36.46
C ALA A 662 24.76 27.32 -36.68
N ASN A 663 25.67 26.46 -36.21
CA ASN A 663 26.94 26.08 -36.84
C ASN A 663 27.81 25.27 -35.86
N GLY A 664 28.48 24.22 -36.35
CA GLY A 664 29.52 23.50 -35.60
C GLY A 664 29.48 21.98 -35.80
N ASP A 665 30.18 21.48 -36.83
CA ASP A 665 30.26 20.06 -37.16
C ASP A 665 31.03 19.23 -36.10
N GLY A 666 30.74 17.93 -36.02
CA GLY A 666 31.48 16.99 -35.17
C GLY A 666 30.90 15.57 -35.18
N ASP A 667 31.41 14.71 -36.08
CA ASP A 667 30.94 13.33 -36.24
C ASP A 667 31.12 12.47 -34.98
N ALA A 668 30.03 11.90 -34.48
CA ALA A 668 30.05 10.75 -33.58
C ALA A 668 28.76 9.92 -33.71
N HIS A 669 28.84 8.77 -34.39
CA HIS A 669 27.77 7.77 -34.36
C HIS A 669 27.72 7.07 -32.99
N GLY A 670 27.12 7.73 -32.01
CA GLY A 670 26.58 7.08 -30.82
C GLY A 670 25.10 6.78 -31.06
N ALA A 671 24.71 5.51 -31.03
CA ALA A 671 23.31 5.15 -31.03
C ALA A 671 22.70 5.61 -29.69
N ILE A 672 21.94 6.70 -29.73
CA ILE A 672 21.03 7.05 -28.63
C ILE A 672 19.90 6.03 -28.70
N GLN A 673 20.03 4.98 -27.90
CA GLN A 673 18.91 4.14 -27.55
C GLN A 673 17.89 5.04 -26.87
N GLU A 674 16.74 5.25 -27.50
CA GLU A 674 15.63 5.94 -26.84
C GLU A 674 15.28 5.14 -25.59
N LYS A 675 15.22 5.82 -24.44
CA LYS A 675 14.53 5.26 -23.28
C LYS A 675 13.07 5.06 -23.68
N GLY A 676 12.44 4.02 -23.14
CA GLY A 676 11.02 3.79 -23.36
C GLY A 676 10.18 5.02 -23.02
N LYS A 677 9.10 5.20 -23.78
CA LYS A 677 7.95 5.99 -23.36
C LYS A 677 7.17 5.09 -22.41
N ASP A 678 7.13 5.41 -21.11
CA ASP A 678 6.38 4.70 -20.07
C ASP A 678 5.09 4.01 -20.61
N GLU A 679 5.16 2.70 -20.89
CA GLU A 679 4.11 1.91 -21.56
C GLU A 679 2.91 1.63 -20.64
N VAL A 680 2.11 2.67 -20.40
CA VAL A 680 0.86 2.57 -19.64
C VAL A 680 -0.27 2.02 -20.53
N ILE A 681 -0.87 0.91 -20.12
CA ILE A 681 -1.93 0.22 -20.86
C ILE A 681 -3.29 0.55 -20.22
N ASN A 682 -4.12 1.32 -20.92
CA ASN A 682 -5.40 1.83 -20.40
C ASN A 682 -6.60 1.02 -20.89
N PHE A 683 -7.58 0.81 -20.02
CA PHE A 683 -8.88 0.18 -20.30
C PHE A 683 -10.00 1.08 -19.77
N ASN A 684 -11.15 1.08 -20.44
CA ASN A 684 -12.38 1.69 -19.90
C ASN A 684 -13.32 0.58 -19.43
N ALA A 685 -13.92 0.72 -18.24
CA ALA A 685 -14.89 -0.22 -17.70
C ALA A 685 -16.09 0.50 -17.08
N THR A 686 -17.30 0.04 -17.39
CA THR A 686 -18.55 0.47 -16.74
C THR A 686 -19.13 -0.69 -15.96
N PHE A 687 -19.19 -0.58 -14.64
CA PHE A 687 -19.61 -1.67 -13.77
C PHE A 687 -21.15 -1.72 -13.66
N PRO A 688 -21.83 -2.81 -14.11
CA PRO A 688 -23.30 -2.85 -14.13
C PRO A 688 -23.94 -2.94 -12.76
N GLU A 689 -23.23 -3.46 -11.75
CA GLU A 689 -23.72 -3.66 -10.38
C GLU A 689 -22.77 -3.06 -9.34
N ALA A 690 -23.29 -2.84 -8.13
CA ALA A 690 -22.46 -2.59 -6.96
C ALA A 690 -22.11 -3.94 -6.31
N GLY A 691 -20.96 -4.01 -5.63
CA GLY A 691 -20.42 -5.25 -5.07
C GLY A 691 -18.92 -5.36 -5.27
N LEU A 692 -18.41 -6.59 -5.21
CA LEU A 692 -16.98 -6.88 -5.27
C LEU A 692 -16.64 -7.57 -6.59
N TYR A 693 -15.69 -7.00 -7.32
CA TYR A 693 -15.17 -7.55 -8.58
C TYR A 693 -13.70 -7.93 -8.43
N LYS A 694 -13.25 -8.94 -9.17
CA LYS A 694 -11.83 -9.25 -9.37
C LYS A 694 -11.47 -9.09 -10.85
N ALA A 695 -10.41 -8.35 -11.11
CA ALA A 695 -9.85 -8.12 -12.43
C ALA A 695 -8.58 -8.97 -12.61
N PHE A 696 -8.55 -9.73 -13.70
CA PHE A 696 -7.45 -10.61 -14.11
C PHE A 696 -6.82 -10.02 -15.38
N ALA A 697 -5.68 -9.36 -15.20
CA ALA A 697 -4.93 -8.67 -16.24
C ALA A 697 -3.83 -9.59 -16.79
N GLN A 698 -4.02 -10.13 -18.00
CA GLN A 698 -3.09 -11.04 -18.66
C GLN A 698 -2.16 -10.34 -19.63
N PHE A 699 -0.85 -10.52 -19.51
CA PHE A 699 0.18 -9.83 -20.30
C PHE A 699 1.39 -10.74 -20.58
N ARG A 700 2.17 -10.39 -21.62
CA ARG A 700 3.41 -11.08 -21.97
C ARG A 700 4.59 -10.09 -22.00
N PRO A 701 5.45 -10.06 -20.98
CA PRO A 701 6.72 -9.32 -21.05
C PRO A 701 7.57 -9.80 -22.23
N LYS A 702 8.04 -8.88 -23.06
CA LYS A 702 8.72 -9.19 -24.32
C LYS A 702 10.01 -9.99 -24.10
N GLY A 703 10.18 -11.06 -24.87
CA GLY A 703 11.43 -11.84 -24.90
C GLY A 703 11.64 -12.82 -23.75
N ILE A 704 10.58 -13.20 -23.03
CA ILE A 704 10.57 -14.33 -22.09
C ILE A 704 10.24 -15.65 -22.80
N ASP A 705 10.75 -16.76 -22.26
CA ASP A 705 10.49 -18.12 -22.77
C ASP A 705 9.16 -18.67 -22.20
N LEU A 706 8.04 -18.04 -22.56
CA LEU A 706 6.69 -18.56 -22.30
C LEU A 706 6.11 -19.22 -23.56
N PRO A 707 5.45 -20.40 -23.45
CA PRO A 707 4.66 -21.00 -24.52
C PRO A 707 3.69 -20.01 -25.16
N GLN A 708 3.44 -20.10 -26.47
CA GLN A 708 2.74 -19.04 -27.22
C GLN A 708 1.29 -18.80 -26.75
N ASP A 709 0.64 -19.81 -26.18
CA ASP A 709 -0.75 -19.74 -25.67
C ASP A 709 -0.83 -19.44 -24.15
N GLU A 710 0.29 -19.06 -23.51
CA GLU A 710 0.36 -18.71 -22.09
C GLU A 710 0.66 -17.21 -21.88
N ALA A 711 0.24 -16.67 -20.74
CA ALA A 711 0.50 -15.29 -20.32
C ALA A 711 0.65 -15.20 -18.80
N LEU A 712 1.30 -14.14 -18.30
CA LEU A 712 1.32 -13.83 -16.87
C LEU A 712 0.01 -13.14 -16.50
N THR A 713 -0.63 -13.55 -15.41
CA THR A 713 -1.85 -12.92 -14.89
C THR A 713 -1.53 -12.11 -13.64
N ALA A 714 -1.91 -10.83 -13.63
CA ALA A 714 -1.94 -9.97 -12.45
C ALA A 714 -3.38 -9.80 -11.96
N GLU A 715 -3.58 -9.79 -10.64
CA GLU A 715 -4.91 -9.90 -10.03
C GLU A 715 -5.20 -8.72 -9.10
N PHE A 716 -6.33 -8.04 -9.31
CA PHE A 716 -6.72 -6.88 -8.51
C PHE A 716 -8.19 -6.97 -8.10
N TRP A 717 -8.50 -6.74 -6.83
CA TRP A 717 -9.89 -6.59 -6.39
C TRP A 717 -10.35 -5.13 -6.50
N ILE A 718 -11.61 -4.95 -6.88
CA ILE A 718 -12.26 -3.65 -7.12
C ILE A 718 -13.60 -3.64 -6.36
N LYS A 719 -13.79 -2.67 -5.46
CA LYS A 719 -15.03 -2.42 -4.74
C LYS A 719 -15.86 -1.41 -5.52
N VAL A 720 -17.06 -1.79 -5.95
CA VAL A 720 -17.98 -0.90 -6.68
C VAL A 720 -19.10 -0.45 -5.75
N GLU A 721 -19.15 0.84 -5.48
CA GLU A 721 -20.15 1.46 -4.61
C GLU A 721 -21.44 1.81 -5.37
N GLU A 722 -22.57 1.80 -4.66
CA GLU A 722 -23.86 2.20 -5.23
C GLU A 722 -23.94 3.72 -5.45
N LYS A 723 -23.31 4.52 -4.56
CA LYS A 723 -23.28 6.00 -4.60
C LYS A 723 -22.03 6.53 -3.88
N ALA A 724 -21.36 7.52 -4.46
CA ALA A 724 -20.19 8.17 -3.84
C ALA A 724 -20.49 8.80 -2.45
N PRO A 725 -19.56 8.72 -1.48
CA PRO A 725 -19.81 9.05 -0.08
C PRO A 725 -19.76 10.55 0.21
N SER A 726 -20.72 11.02 1.01
CA SER A 726 -20.85 12.44 1.39
C SER A 726 -19.57 13.03 2.00
N THR A 727 -19.35 14.33 1.78
CA THR A 727 -18.00 14.92 1.86
C THR A 727 -17.46 15.21 3.26
N ILE A 728 -18.30 15.28 4.31
CA ILE A 728 -17.83 15.50 5.70
C ILE A 728 -18.70 14.72 6.69
N SER A 729 -18.09 13.82 7.47
CA SER A 729 -18.74 13.16 8.61
C SER A 729 -18.96 14.14 9.78
N PRO A 730 -20.14 14.14 10.45
CA PRO A 730 -20.36 14.90 11.69
C PRO A 730 -19.36 14.59 12.82
N TRP A 731 -18.68 13.45 12.77
CA TRP A 731 -17.67 13.07 13.76
C TRP A 731 -16.50 14.06 13.81
N TRP A 732 -16.01 14.56 12.67
CA TRP A 732 -14.89 15.51 12.63
C TRP A 732 -15.20 16.82 13.36
N ILE A 733 -16.45 17.29 13.26
CA ILE A 733 -16.94 18.46 14.00
C ILE A 733 -16.88 18.17 15.50
N ASN A 734 -17.34 17.00 15.94
CA ASN A 734 -17.31 16.58 17.34
C ASN A 734 -15.88 16.38 17.89
N PHE A 735 -14.96 15.85 17.09
CA PHE A 735 -13.54 15.68 17.46
C PHE A 735 -12.84 17.03 17.69
N VAL A 736 -13.07 18.02 16.82
CA VAL A 736 -12.58 19.38 17.00
C VAL A 736 -13.16 20.03 18.28
N TRP A 737 -14.45 19.84 18.55
CA TRP A 737 -15.06 20.29 19.81
C TRP A 737 -14.48 19.60 21.05
N ALA A 738 -14.17 18.30 20.98
CA ALA A 738 -13.56 17.55 22.07
C ALA A 738 -12.15 18.06 22.40
N ILE A 739 -11.31 18.31 21.38
CA ILE A 739 -9.99 18.93 21.58
C ILE A 739 -10.12 20.33 22.19
N ALA A 740 -11.03 21.16 21.67
CA ALA A 740 -11.29 22.49 22.22
C ALA A 740 -11.71 22.43 23.70
N ALA A 741 -12.61 21.50 24.05
CA ALA A 741 -13.05 21.27 25.43
C ALA A 741 -11.89 20.83 26.34
N ILE A 742 -11.02 19.91 25.91
CA ILE A 742 -9.85 19.44 26.68
C ILE A 742 -8.85 20.59 26.92
N VAL A 743 -8.62 21.45 25.91
CA VAL A 743 -7.75 22.63 26.04
C VAL A 743 -8.35 23.64 27.02
N VAL A 744 -9.64 23.95 26.91
CA VAL A 744 -10.36 24.84 27.84
C VAL A 744 -10.33 24.29 29.26
N LEU A 745 -10.61 22.99 29.46
CA LEU A 745 -10.57 22.36 30.78
C LEU A 745 -9.16 22.42 31.39
N SER A 746 -8.12 22.18 30.58
CA SER A 746 -6.72 22.29 31.01
C SER A 746 -6.33 23.71 31.42
N ILE A 747 -6.82 24.73 30.70
CA ILE A 747 -6.61 26.15 31.06
C ILE A 747 -7.35 26.50 32.36
N LEU A 748 -8.59 26.03 32.54
CA LEU A 748 -9.38 26.26 33.76
C LEU A 748 -8.76 25.57 34.98
N VAL A 749 -8.37 24.30 34.87
CA VAL A 749 -7.67 23.56 35.93
C VAL A 749 -6.34 24.24 36.28
N LYS A 750 -5.57 24.68 35.28
CA LYS A 750 -4.31 25.40 35.50
C LYS A 750 -4.51 26.74 36.20
N ARG A 751 -5.56 27.52 35.85
CA ARG A 751 -5.92 28.75 36.57
C ARG A 751 -6.35 28.45 38.01
N TYR A 752 -7.19 27.44 38.24
CA TYR A 752 -7.63 27.05 39.58
C TYR A 752 -6.45 26.62 40.48
N LEU A 753 -5.46 25.90 39.92
CA LEU A 753 -4.21 25.53 40.60
C LEU A 753 -3.19 26.67 40.73
N GLN A 754 -3.49 27.89 40.26
CA GLN A 754 -2.71 29.11 40.49
C GLN A 754 -3.39 30.07 41.47
N VAL A 755 -4.58 29.73 41.97
CA VAL A 755 -5.41 30.53 42.90
C VAL A 755 -5.50 29.86 44.29
N ARG A 756 -4.64 28.87 44.55
CA ARG A 756 -4.49 28.11 45.80
C ARG A 756 -3.03 27.73 46.05
#